data_AF-A0A7Y3HT00-F1
#
_entry.id   AF-A0A7Y3HT00-F1
#
_cell.length_a   1.000
_cell.length_b   1.000
_cell.length_c   1.000
_cell.angle_alpha   90.00
_cell.angle_beta   90.00
_cell.angle_gamma   90.00
#
_symmetry.space_group_name_H-M   'P 1'
#
loop_
_entity.id
_entity.type
_entity.pdbx_description
1 polymer ?
#
loop_
_entity_poly.entity_id
_entity_poly.type
_entity_poly.pdbx_seq_one_letter_code
_entity_poly.pdbx_strand_id
1 'polypeptide(L)'
;MKNYLLRLLLFFFTLGIYAQTDQVSVVKSEEGMKLVVNGKDFMINGMNWDYIPIGTNTVNAEFWKKSDDIIKAGLDTEMSLLRNMGVNVIRQYTGVPAKWIKYIYENYGIYTMLNHSFGRYGLTLDGVWTPVTIYSEPRTQEFLMSEVEQLVRGYKNTPGLLMYLLGNENNYGLFWQGAETEDFPDDEEEKRFIGESRGRPMYKLMNEAAKLMKAMDTSHPVAICNGDVLFIDIIAEECKDVDIYGTNTYRGVSFGDMFEVVNEKLDMPVMFTEFGADAFNAVENKEDQYSQAYYMVGNWKEIYENAAGLGKSNNSIGGFTFQFSDGWWKFGFDDRKNADVHDNNASWSNGGYARDMLKEGDNNMNEEWFGICAKGQTDSRGLYELYPRAAYYALLEAHQLNPYDEGVNLEFISNHFDNINLMGAELKARGDKAALNSEQGNLLRISNLQAKFASFSTGGTLITTPDTPDPNEPNTFPNQLGFDHLQSYFIGVEGNPAPNMRAEVNLNVVGNVAQNPINEIFYENNSRPIDVSTDQGDVVVSDVNRVRIYQAEFEWSAKEFDLRGFYRTGHYHWGYEGDFFGFYPEANYGPNLDIYNGEILGAEIDGKGPLKGLKVAIGPQLWWGANPTMLFKYKKHIGKFDITGIYHRDFEKEVVLDENGRRILDINQTRSGVIPPWPTERAAIAIEREFGKFGIELGGLWSGSPLNGIGFQDVRGTPGNYVVYQDRIQSSDNWGGKAKITFEGGRFNWYGQAAAMGLIANGGADQTLTFTGWKLRDTGSGNVTSVLSGFTFAAGKFQFAPNFMWQKPIVDAMPQDVQGPGRLRNIIDDPFSVRANRETTAGELLITYDPTPGTWMYEWDNDRSEDAKFAMNLGFVYRHLPTTMDAHIGFLANRTFFAFPNSAPAQDLWEVHSRMVSKLGSDFGMVGNFYYGNGQANGDSQRLIKRFGGDVRMIYKNFKLRYEQKINDWGPFDYHRDFNLTFPVQLMLDISTTLGKPDWFILPSTQVGIRGTWRSLDEFSPRYLPNAGAEFSNEPTISPVGFGNGSEWEIMTYVHINIGK
;
A
#
# COMPACT_ATOMS: atom_id res chain seq x y z
N MET A 1 62.42 16.58 -28.85
CA MET A 1 62.10 15.24 -28.33
C MET A 1 62.17 15.13 -26.80
N LYS A 2 63.27 15.52 -26.12
CA LYS A 2 63.41 15.39 -24.65
C LYS A 2 62.28 16.05 -23.82
N ASN A 3 61.80 17.24 -24.18
CA ASN A 3 60.72 17.91 -23.43
C ASN A 3 59.33 17.29 -23.65
N TYR A 4 59.09 16.62 -24.79
CA TYR A 4 57.83 15.92 -25.03
C TYR A 4 57.79 14.58 -24.30
N LEU A 5 58.92 13.86 -24.23
CA LEU A 5 59.06 12.64 -23.43
C LEU A 5 58.90 12.92 -21.93
N LEU A 6 59.50 14.00 -21.41
CA LEU A 6 59.33 14.37 -20.00
C LEU A 6 57.88 14.76 -19.66
N ARG A 7 57.20 15.49 -20.56
CA ARG A 7 55.77 15.82 -20.40
C ARG A 7 54.89 14.58 -20.49
N LEU A 8 55.17 13.65 -21.40
CA LEU A 8 54.45 12.39 -21.51
C LEU A 8 54.65 11.52 -20.26
N LEU A 9 55.88 11.48 -19.73
CA LEU A 9 56.21 10.74 -18.51
C LEU A 9 55.56 11.36 -17.28
N LEU A 10 55.56 12.70 -17.16
CA LEU A 10 54.81 13.43 -16.13
C LEU A 10 53.30 13.22 -16.27
N PHE A 11 52.76 13.16 -17.49
CA PHE A 11 51.35 12.88 -17.75
C PHE A 11 50.97 11.44 -17.35
N PHE A 12 51.85 10.46 -17.61
CA PHE A 12 51.68 9.07 -17.15
C PHE A 12 51.84 8.93 -15.63
N PHE A 13 52.73 9.69 -14.99
CA PHE A 13 52.84 9.75 -13.53
C PHE A 13 51.62 10.40 -12.89
N THR A 14 51.06 11.46 -13.46
CA THR A 14 49.80 12.05 -12.97
C THR A 14 48.63 11.09 -13.15
N LEU A 15 48.55 10.36 -14.28
CA LEU A 15 47.52 9.33 -14.50
C LEU A 15 47.65 8.16 -13.50
N GLY A 16 48.86 7.81 -13.07
CA GLY A 16 49.10 6.78 -12.05
C GLY A 16 48.70 7.20 -10.64
N ILE A 17 48.83 8.49 -10.29
CA ILE A 17 48.43 9.03 -8.98
C ILE A 17 46.89 9.15 -8.85
N TYR A 18 46.19 9.46 -9.94
CA TYR A 18 44.71 9.50 -9.98
C TYR A 18 44.03 8.12 -10.12
N ALA A 19 44.81 7.02 -10.14
CA ALA A 19 44.32 5.66 -10.37
C ALA A 19 44.64 4.67 -9.24
N GLN A 20 45.16 5.13 -8.10
CA GLN A 20 45.39 4.25 -6.95
C GLN A 20 44.09 4.06 -6.17
N THR A 21 43.66 2.80 -6.05
CA THR A 21 42.66 2.36 -5.07
C THR A 21 43.19 2.63 -3.67
N ASP A 22 42.32 3.10 -2.77
CA ASP A 22 42.66 3.32 -1.37
C ASP A 22 43.16 2.03 -0.73
N GLN A 23 44.22 2.11 0.08
CA GLN A 23 44.75 0.97 0.82
C GLN A 23 44.32 1.08 2.28
N VAL A 24 43.42 0.17 2.68
CA VAL A 24 42.83 0.12 4.02
C VAL A 24 43.28 -1.17 4.70
N SER A 25 43.80 -1.05 5.93
CA SER A 25 44.27 -2.20 6.69
C SER A 25 44.06 -2.02 8.18
N VAL A 26 43.80 -3.13 8.88
CA VAL A 26 43.85 -3.18 10.34
C VAL A 26 45.29 -3.40 10.78
N VAL A 27 45.82 -2.52 11.62
CA VAL A 27 47.15 -2.64 12.21
C VAL A 27 47.01 -2.97 13.69
N LYS A 28 47.68 -4.05 14.11
CA LYS A 28 47.78 -4.48 15.50
C LYS A 28 49.20 -4.24 16.00
N SER A 29 49.31 -3.56 17.14
CA SER A 29 50.58 -3.17 17.77
C SER A 29 50.50 -3.31 19.31
N GLU A 30 51.60 -3.02 20.01
CA GLU A 30 51.59 -2.95 21.48
C GLU A 30 50.67 -1.85 22.03
N GLU A 31 50.38 -0.81 21.23
CA GLU A 31 49.47 0.28 21.59
C GLU A 31 48.00 -0.09 21.39
N GLY A 32 47.70 -1.24 20.76
CA GLY A 32 46.35 -1.69 20.43
C GLY A 32 46.11 -1.92 18.94
N MET A 33 44.83 -1.91 18.55
CA MET A 33 44.36 -2.14 17.19
C MET A 33 43.81 -0.85 16.58
N LYS A 34 44.26 -0.52 15.36
CA LYS A 34 43.90 0.71 14.63
C LYS A 34 43.48 0.39 13.20
N LEU A 35 42.59 1.20 12.64
CA LEU A 35 42.39 1.23 11.19
C LEU A 35 43.39 2.22 10.58
N VAL A 36 44.05 1.81 9.50
CA VAL A 36 45.00 2.64 8.75
C VAL A 36 44.52 2.77 7.31
N VAL A 37 44.33 4.01 6.87
CA VAL A 37 43.87 4.36 5.52
C VAL A 37 44.97 5.15 4.82
N ASN A 38 45.50 4.62 3.72
CA ASN A 38 46.59 5.23 2.96
C ASN A 38 47.81 5.62 3.82
N GLY A 39 48.12 4.78 4.82
CA GLY A 39 49.25 4.97 5.73
C GLY A 39 49.02 5.95 6.89
N LYS A 40 47.79 6.40 7.13
CA LYS A 40 47.41 7.26 8.27
C LYS A 40 46.46 6.55 9.22
N ASP A 41 46.68 6.69 10.52
CA ASP A 41 45.75 6.26 11.57
C ASP A 41 44.39 6.93 11.34
N PHE A 42 43.31 6.14 11.38
CA PHE A 42 41.99 6.58 10.96
C PHE A 42 40.92 6.13 11.97
N MET A 43 40.27 7.09 12.62
CA MET A 43 39.10 6.86 13.48
C MET A 43 37.83 7.01 12.65
N ILE A 44 36.92 6.03 12.71
CA ILE A 44 35.64 6.09 12.00
C ILE A 44 34.66 6.97 12.80
N ASN A 45 34.43 8.19 12.30
CA ASN A 45 33.33 9.06 12.70
C ASN A 45 32.19 8.83 11.71
N GLY A 46 31.47 7.73 11.91
CA GLY A 46 30.51 7.19 10.96
C GLY A 46 29.08 7.67 11.17
N MET A 47 28.30 7.62 10.09
CA MET A 47 26.85 7.82 10.11
C MET A 47 26.12 6.75 9.30
N ASN A 48 25.04 6.18 9.84
CA ASN A 48 24.09 5.39 9.05
C ASN A 48 23.29 6.32 8.15
N TRP A 49 23.37 6.08 6.84
CA TRP A 49 22.81 6.99 5.86
C TRP A 49 21.97 6.25 4.82
N ASP A 50 20.77 6.78 4.60
CA ASP A 50 19.90 6.46 3.47
C ASP A 50 19.30 7.76 2.92
N TYR A 51 18.61 7.65 1.78
CA TYR A 51 17.85 8.76 1.21
C TYR A 51 16.44 8.29 0.89
N ILE A 52 15.55 8.41 1.89
CA ILE A 52 14.15 7.99 1.79
C ILE A 52 13.25 9.20 2.05
N PRO A 53 12.60 9.74 1.00
CA PRO A 53 11.64 10.84 1.15
C PRO A 53 10.37 10.46 1.91
N ILE A 54 9.70 11.44 2.51
CA ILE A 54 8.40 11.25 3.17
C ILE A 54 7.37 10.73 2.14
N GLY A 55 6.54 9.78 2.54
CA GLY A 55 5.55 9.11 1.68
C GLY A 55 6.11 7.95 0.86
N THR A 56 7.39 7.59 1.07
CA THR A 56 8.07 6.47 0.40
C THR A 56 8.74 5.56 1.43
N ASN A 57 9.18 4.37 1.01
CA ASN A 57 9.90 3.40 1.82
C ASN A 57 11.11 2.85 1.06
N THR A 58 11.86 1.93 1.68
CA THR A 58 13.06 1.30 1.08
C THR A 58 12.82 0.62 -0.27
N VAL A 59 11.58 0.19 -0.55
CA VAL A 59 11.21 -0.51 -1.79
C VAL A 59 10.92 0.49 -2.92
N ASN A 60 10.16 1.56 -2.65
CA ASN A 60 9.65 2.46 -3.68
C ASN A 60 10.36 3.83 -3.78
N ALA A 61 11.24 4.18 -2.83
CA ALA A 61 12.01 5.42 -2.90
C ALA A 61 12.91 5.45 -4.14
N GLU A 62 13.57 4.32 -4.44
CA GLU A 62 14.42 4.09 -5.62
C GLU A 62 15.41 5.24 -5.91
N PHE A 63 16.02 5.82 -4.87
CA PHE A 63 16.89 7.01 -5.01
C PHE A 63 17.97 6.85 -6.07
N TRP A 64 18.64 5.69 -6.10
CA TRP A 64 19.71 5.40 -7.07
C TRP A 64 19.24 5.16 -8.51
N LYS A 65 17.93 4.99 -8.73
CA LYS A 65 17.33 4.87 -10.08
C LYS A 65 16.86 6.24 -10.61
N LYS A 66 16.91 7.32 -9.81
CA LYS A 66 16.56 8.68 -10.26
C LYS A 66 17.62 9.25 -11.22
N SER A 67 17.33 10.39 -11.83
CA SER A 67 18.26 11.09 -12.71
C SER A 67 19.47 11.63 -11.93
N ASP A 68 20.62 11.75 -12.62
CA ASP A 68 21.88 12.17 -12.01
C ASP A 68 21.79 13.56 -11.36
N ASP A 69 20.95 14.48 -11.87
CA ASP A 69 20.74 15.80 -11.27
C ASP A 69 20.00 15.75 -9.93
N ILE A 70 19.06 14.82 -9.76
CA ILE A 70 18.32 14.64 -8.50
C ILE A 70 19.23 13.98 -7.47
N ILE A 71 19.93 12.90 -7.85
CA ILE A 71 20.85 12.21 -6.95
C ILE A 71 21.94 13.17 -6.47
N LYS A 72 22.52 13.93 -7.40
CA LYS A 72 23.52 14.94 -7.07
C LYS A 72 22.96 15.99 -6.11
N ALA A 73 21.76 16.51 -6.34
CA ALA A 73 21.17 17.52 -5.46
C ALA A 73 20.92 16.98 -4.03
N GLY A 74 20.41 15.75 -3.89
CA GLY A 74 20.23 15.10 -2.59
C GLY A 74 21.56 14.89 -1.85
N LEU A 75 22.57 14.38 -2.57
CA LEU A 75 23.91 14.19 -2.01
C LEU A 75 24.56 15.52 -1.64
N ASP A 76 24.45 16.55 -2.48
CA ASP A 76 25.12 17.83 -2.23
C ASP A 76 24.61 18.49 -0.95
N THR A 77 23.33 18.36 -0.64
CA THR A 77 22.73 18.88 0.59
C THR A 77 23.17 18.07 1.81
N GLU A 78 22.97 16.75 1.80
CA GLU A 78 23.17 15.92 2.99
C GLU A 78 24.65 15.66 3.30
N MET A 79 25.49 15.42 2.28
CA MET A 79 26.93 15.22 2.47
C MET A 79 27.62 16.50 2.95
N SER A 80 27.09 17.69 2.61
CA SER A 80 27.59 18.95 3.15
C SER A 80 27.37 19.06 4.66
N LEU A 81 26.20 18.65 5.14
CA LEU A 81 25.88 18.61 6.57
C LEU A 81 26.75 17.59 7.31
N LEU A 82 26.89 16.37 6.75
CA LEU A 82 27.73 15.32 7.31
C LEU A 82 29.20 15.76 7.42
N ARG A 83 29.75 16.32 6.34
CA ARG A 83 31.11 16.85 6.33
C ARG A 83 31.28 17.96 7.36
N ASN A 84 30.29 18.85 7.50
CA ASN A 84 30.31 19.93 8.47
C ASN A 84 30.36 19.40 9.91
N MET A 85 29.62 18.34 10.24
CA MET A 85 29.68 17.68 11.55
C MET A 85 30.88 16.75 11.77
N GLY A 86 31.85 16.72 10.85
CA GLY A 86 33.07 15.91 11.02
C GLY A 86 32.88 14.42 10.75
N VAL A 87 31.76 14.02 10.14
CA VAL A 87 31.59 12.64 9.65
C VAL A 87 32.54 12.39 8.50
N ASN A 88 33.26 11.27 8.57
CA ASN A 88 34.26 10.87 7.58
C ASN A 88 33.95 9.53 6.90
N VAL A 89 32.93 8.81 7.38
CA VAL A 89 32.44 7.57 6.76
C VAL A 89 30.91 7.50 6.82
N ILE A 90 30.29 6.97 5.78
CA ILE A 90 28.87 6.58 5.80
C ILE A 90 28.71 5.09 5.59
N ARG A 91 27.76 4.49 6.31
CA ARG A 91 27.32 3.11 6.09
C ARG A 91 26.14 3.14 5.13
N GLN A 92 26.24 2.38 4.03
CA GLN A 92 25.16 2.25 3.05
C GLN A 92 24.97 0.82 2.59
N TYR A 93 23.72 0.44 2.34
CA TYR A 93 23.40 -0.83 1.72
C TYR A 93 23.92 -0.93 0.28
N THR A 94 24.17 -2.16 -0.15
CA THR A 94 24.45 -2.47 -1.56
C THR A 94 23.35 -1.99 -2.49
N GLY A 95 23.71 -1.58 -3.71
CA GLY A 95 22.79 -1.02 -4.69
C GLY A 95 23.16 0.40 -5.13
N VAL A 96 23.95 1.11 -4.32
CA VAL A 96 24.55 2.40 -4.71
C VAL A 96 25.51 2.23 -5.91
N PRO A 97 25.34 2.92 -7.04
CA PRO A 97 26.30 2.87 -8.13
C PRO A 97 27.69 3.36 -7.69
N ALA A 98 28.76 2.66 -8.08
CA ALA A 98 30.15 2.99 -7.72
C ALA A 98 30.54 4.45 -8.04
N LYS A 99 29.94 5.05 -9.09
CA LYS A 99 30.16 6.46 -9.44
C LYS A 99 29.76 7.42 -8.31
N TRP A 100 28.75 7.08 -7.51
CA TRP A 100 28.26 7.93 -6.42
C TRP A 100 29.09 7.78 -5.14
N ILE A 101 29.62 6.59 -4.85
CA ILE A 101 30.65 6.41 -3.81
C ILE A 101 31.85 7.31 -4.12
N LYS A 102 32.34 7.24 -5.37
CA LYS A 102 33.41 8.11 -5.85
C LYS A 102 33.06 9.59 -5.73
N TYR A 103 31.85 9.99 -6.12
CA TYR A 103 31.38 11.37 -6.04
C TYR A 103 31.38 11.88 -4.59
N ILE A 104 30.84 11.10 -3.65
CA ILE A 104 30.79 11.45 -2.22
C ILE A 104 32.21 11.66 -1.70
N TYR A 105 33.11 10.73 -2.01
CA TYR A 105 34.50 10.83 -1.58
C TYR A 105 35.25 12.02 -2.18
N GLU A 106 35.22 12.20 -3.49
CA GLU A 106 36.00 13.25 -4.16
C GLU A 106 35.53 14.67 -3.82
N ASN A 107 34.23 14.85 -3.53
CA ASN A 107 33.66 16.18 -3.25
C ASN A 107 33.56 16.49 -1.74
N TYR A 108 33.38 15.47 -0.91
CA TYR A 108 33.13 15.64 0.53
C TYR A 108 34.19 15.00 1.44
N GLY A 109 35.06 14.14 0.91
CA GLY A 109 36.07 13.43 1.69
C GLY A 109 35.50 12.33 2.59
N ILE A 110 34.27 11.89 2.30
CA ILE A 110 33.55 10.89 3.09
C ILE A 110 33.73 9.52 2.42
N TYR A 111 34.25 8.55 3.16
CA TYR A 111 34.36 7.18 2.69
C TYR A 111 33.03 6.42 2.84
N THR A 112 32.87 5.30 2.12
CA THR A 112 31.71 4.43 2.21
C THR A 112 32.09 3.06 2.76
N MET A 113 31.42 2.63 3.83
CA MET A 113 31.35 1.23 4.22
C MET A 113 30.17 0.59 3.50
N LEU A 114 30.45 -0.40 2.64
CA LEU A 114 29.44 -1.01 1.80
C LEU A 114 28.85 -2.25 2.47
N ASN A 115 27.57 -2.20 2.81
CA ASN A 115 26.89 -3.19 3.62
C ASN A 115 25.99 -4.12 2.79
N HIS A 116 26.35 -5.40 2.75
CA HIS A 116 25.55 -6.46 2.14
C HIS A 116 24.73 -7.18 3.22
N SER A 117 23.40 -7.25 3.08
CA SER A 117 22.50 -7.84 4.10
C SER A 117 22.76 -9.33 4.37
N PHE A 118 23.40 -10.02 3.44
CA PHE A 118 23.80 -11.43 3.55
C PHE A 118 22.62 -12.35 3.89
N GLY A 119 21.44 -12.06 3.34
CA GLY A 119 20.21 -12.84 3.56
C GLY A 119 19.42 -12.50 4.83
N ARG A 120 19.70 -11.38 5.52
CA ARG A 120 18.95 -10.97 6.73
C ARG A 120 17.44 -10.86 6.52
N TYR A 121 17.02 -10.32 5.37
CA TYR A 121 15.63 -9.97 5.07
C TYR A 121 14.93 -10.96 4.13
N GLY A 122 15.46 -12.19 4.02
CA GLY A 122 14.95 -13.22 3.11
C GLY A 122 15.64 -13.22 1.74
N LEU A 123 15.40 -14.28 0.96
CA LEU A 123 16.03 -14.53 -0.34
C LEU A 123 14.99 -15.04 -1.35
N THR A 124 15.10 -14.61 -2.61
CA THR A 124 14.39 -15.28 -3.71
C THR A 124 15.29 -16.38 -4.29
N LEU A 125 15.02 -17.63 -3.93
CA LEU A 125 15.74 -18.79 -4.44
C LEU A 125 14.89 -19.51 -5.47
N ASP A 126 15.43 -19.77 -6.67
CA ASP A 126 14.75 -20.58 -7.69
C ASP A 126 13.35 -20.06 -8.11
N GLY A 127 13.12 -18.74 -7.98
CA GLY A 127 11.84 -18.07 -8.24
C GLY A 127 10.85 -18.12 -7.07
N VAL A 128 11.28 -18.54 -5.88
CA VAL A 128 10.46 -18.65 -4.67
C VAL A 128 11.03 -17.74 -3.59
N TRP A 129 10.20 -16.83 -3.08
CA TRP A 129 10.55 -16.02 -1.91
C TRP A 129 10.67 -16.91 -0.67
N THR A 130 11.80 -16.81 0.01
CA THR A 130 12.11 -17.52 1.25
C THR A 130 12.34 -16.47 2.34
N PRO A 131 11.35 -16.21 3.21
CA PRO A 131 11.43 -15.11 4.19
C PRO A 131 12.51 -15.34 5.25
N VAL A 132 12.81 -16.60 5.57
CA VAL A 132 13.85 -16.99 6.53
C VAL A 132 15.00 -17.69 5.83
N THR A 133 16.18 -17.10 5.88
CA THR A 133 17.37 -17.65 5.23
C THR A 133 17.88 -18.89 5.96
N ILE A 134 18.09 -19.98 5.21
CA ILE A 134 18.61 -21.26 5.71
C ILE A 134 20.08 -21.40 5.28
N TYR A 135 21.01 -20.91 6.11
CA TYR A 135 22.45 -20.87 5.78
C TYR A 135 23.12 -22.24 5.64
N SER A 136 22.53 -23.30 6.17
CA SER A 136 23.03 -24.68 6.03
C SER A 136 22.68 -25.32 4.67
N GLU A 137 21.80 -24.70 3.90
CA GLU A 137 21.35 -25.22 2.61
C GLU A 137 22.36 -24.90 1.49
N PRO A 138 22.81 -25.90 0.68
CA PRO A 138 23.77 -25.67 -0.41
C PRO A 138 23.35 -24.60 -1.42
N ARG A 139 22.04 -24.52 -1.75
CA ARG A 139 21.52 -23.54 -2.71
C ARG A 139 21.61 -22.11 -2.18
N THR A 140 21.31 -21.91 -0.89
CA THR A 140 21.48 -20.63 -0.20
C THR A 140 22.94 -20.21 -0.17
N GLN A 141 23.84 -21.14 0.13
CA GLN A 141 25.28 -20.89 0.16
C GLN A 141 25.80 -20.48 -1.22
N GLU A 142 25.45 -21.21 -2.28
CA GLU A 142 25.85 -20.89 -3.65
C GLU A 142 25.34 -19.51 -4.07
N PHE A 143 24.08 -19.19 -3.75
CA PHE A 143 23.48 -17.89 -4.06
C PHE A 143 24.22 -16.74 -3.35
N LEU A 144 24.35 -16.78 -2.03
CA LEU A 144 25.00 -15.73 -1.24
C LEU A 144 26.47 -15.54 -1.63
N MET A 145 27.19 -16.63 -1.87
CA MET A 145 28.59 -16.55 -2.31
C MET A 145 28.69 -15.89 -3.70
N SER A 146 27.73 -16.15 -4.60
CA SER A 146 27.68 -15.50 -5.91
C SER A 146 27.37 -14.00 -5.81
N GLU A 147 26.51 -13.57 -4.89
CA GLU A 147 26.23 -12.14 -4.66
C GLU A 147 27.45 -11.40 -4.13
N VAL A 148 28.16 -12.00 -3.16
CA VAL A 148 29.39 -11.43 -2.61
C VAL A 148 30.51 -11.38 -3.67
N GLU A 149 30.62 -12.39 -4.53
CA GLU A 149 31.57 -12.35 -5.65
C GLU A 149 31.27 -11.17 -6.59
N GLN A 150 29.99 -10.97 -6.94
CA GLN A 150 29.54 -9.88 -7.79
C GLN A 150 29.78 -8.51 -7.14
N LEU A 151 29.53 -8.41 -5.83
CA LEU A 151 29.82 -7.23 -5.02
C LEU A 151 31.29 -6.82 -5.18
N VAL A 152 32.24 -7.72 -4.88
CA VAL A 152 33.66 -7.36 -4.97
C VAL A 152 34.07 -7.01 -6.39
N ARG A 153 33.55 -7.72 -7.41
CA ARG A 153 33.79 -7.37 -8.82
C ARG A 153 33.30 -5.98 -9.18
N GLY A 154 32.16 -5.56 -8.62
CA GLY A 154 31.56 -4.25 -8.89
C GLY A 154 32.27 -3.08 -8.21
N TYR A 155 32.84 -3.28 -7.02
CA TYR A 155 33.24 -2.18 -6.15
C TYR A 155 34.72 -2.07 -5.80
N LYS A 156 35.53 -3.13 -5.90
CA LYS A 156 36.92 -3.14 -5.40
C LYS A 156 37.87 -2.04 -5.91
N ASN A 157 37.56 -1.44 -7.05
CA ASN A 157 38.36 -0.36 -7.65
C ASN A 157 37.69 1.02 -7.51
N THR A 158 36.76 1.17 -6.55
CA THR A 158 36.00 2.40 -6.35
C THR A 158 36.73 3.31 -5.37
N PRO A 159 37.21 4.51 -5.78
CA PRO A 159 37.78 5.47 -4.85
C PRO A 159 36.76 5.85 -3.77
N GLY A 160 37.19 5.90 -2.52
CA GLY A 160 36.32 6.18 -1.38
C GLY A 160 35.61 4.97 -0.79
N LEU A 161 35.79 3.76 -1.33
CA LEU A 161 35.39 2.55 -0.62
C LEU A 161 36.31 2.34 0.58
N LEU A 162 35.75 2.17 1.78
CA LEU A 162 36.53 1.92 2.99
C LEU A 162 36.71 0.43 3.26
N MET A 163 35.59 -0.28 3.32
CA MET A 163 35.52 -1.69 3.68
C MET A 163 34.18 -2.30 3.29
N TYR A 164 34.11 -3.63 3.33
CA TYR A 164 32.86 -4.35 3.16
C TYR A 164 32.31 -4.83 4.51
N LEU A 165 30.99 -4.75 4.68
CA LEU A 165 30.29 -5.24 5.86
C LEU A 165 29.29 -6.33 5.47
N LEU A 166 29.52 -7.54 5.99
CA LEU A 166 28.64 -8.70 5.79
C LEU A 166 27.62 -8.80 6.92
N GLY A 167 26.34 -8.75 6.53
CA GLY A 167 25.19 -8.87 7.42
C GLY A 167 24.64 -7.54 7.94
N ASN A 168 23.46 -7.61 8.54
CA ASN A 168 22.88 -6.61 9.42
C ASN A 168 22.10 -7.34 10.53
N GLU A 169 22.76 -7.71 11.63
CA GLU A 169 22.15 -8.48 12.72
C GLU A 169 21.52 -9.81 12.26
N ASN A 170 22.21 -10.55 11.40
CA ASN A 170 21.70 -11.82 10.87
C ASN A 170 21.43 -12.85 11.98
N ASN A 171 22.08 -12.71 13.13
CA ASN A 171 21.85 -13.51 14.33
C ASN A 171 20.46 -13.26 14.95
N TYR A 172 19.92 -12.04 14.87
CA TYR A 172 18.56 -11.72 15.30
C TYR A 172 17.51 -12.34 14.38
N GLY A 173 17.75 -12.32 13.07
CA GLY A 173 16.93 -13.01 12.06
C GLY A 173 16.90 -14.55 12.19
N LEU A 174 17.62 -15.12 13.16
CA LEU A 174 17.48 -16.53 13.53
C LEU A 174 16.26 -16.78 14.42
N PHE A 175 15.76 -15.76 15.11
CA PHE A 175 14.69 -15.87 16.11
C PHE A 175 13.34 -15.33 15.61
N TRP A 176 13.32 -14.22 14.86
CA TRP A 176 12.10 -13.62 14.28
C TRP A 176 12.23 -13.30 12.79
N GLN A 177 11.10 -13.00 12.13
CA GLN A 177 11.00 -12.68 10.70
C GLN A 177 10.79 -11.17 10.49
N GLY A 178 11.03 -10.67 9.27
CA GLY A 178 10.69 -9.28 8.92
C GLY A 178 11.80 -8.24 9.17
N ALA A 179 11.47 -6.99 8.88
CA ALA A 179 12.36 -5.83 9.05
C ALA A 179 12.07 -5.03 10.33
N GLU A 180 10.92 -5.26 10.98
CA GLU A 180 10.56 -4.64 12.26
C GLU A 180 11.31 -5.32 13.44
N THR A 181 11.67 -4.53 14.45
CA THR A 181 12.38 -5.00 15.65
C THR A 181 11.39 -5.61 16.65
N GLU A 182 11.69 -6.81 17.16
CA GLU A 182 10.88 -7.53 18.15
C GLU A 182 11.69 -7.88 19.41
N ASP A 183 11.00 -8.21 20.52
CA ASP A 183 11.63 -8.66 21.76
C ASP A 183 12.28 -10.05 21.60
N PHE A 184 13.40 -10.26 22.30
CA PHE A 184 14.18 -11.50 22.24
C PHE A 184 13.59 -12.60 23.15
N PRO A 185 13.60 -13.89 22.75
CA PRO A 185 13.13 -14.98 23.61
C PRO A 185 14.02 -15.20 24.85
N ASP A 186 13.41 -15.53 26.00
CA ASP A 186 14.11 -15.69 27.30
C ASP A 186 14.81 -17.05 27.50
N ASP A 187 14.56 -18.06 26.66
CA ASP A 187 15.07 -19.43 26.88
C ASP A 187 16.51 -19.64 26.39
N GLU A 188 17.45 -19.78 27.32
CA GLU A 188 18.87 -20.04 27.05
C GLU A 188 19.14 -21.38 26.34
N GLU A 189 18.31 -22.41 26.54
CA GLU A 189 18.49 -23.67 25.81
C GLU A 189 18.12 -23.55 24.34
N GLU A 190 17.05 -22.82 24.05
CA GLU A 190 16.62 -22.48 22.70
C GLU A 190 17.69 -21.65 21.98
N LYS A 191 18.22 -20.61 22.64
CA LYS A 191 19.33 -19.80 22.09
C LYS A 191 20.54 -20.64 21.73
N ARG A 192 20.96 -21.56 22.62
CA ARG A 192 22.10 -22.45 22.36
C ARG A 192 21.83 -23.38 21.18
N PHE A 193 20.62 -23.96 21.11
CA PHE A 193 20.23 -24.84 20.00
C PHE A 193 20.19 -24.09 18.66
N ILE A 194 19.62 -22.88 18.63
CA ILE A 194 19.56 -22.03 17.43
C ILE A 194 20.97 -21.58 17.02
N GLY A 195 21.80 -21.19 17.97
CA GLY A 195 23.20 -20.83 17.75
C GLY A 195 23.97 -21.95 17.05
N GLU A 196 23.85 -23.19 17.51
CA GLU A 196 24.55 -24.33 16.90
C GLU A 196 23.92 -24.79 15.57
N SER A 197 22.59 -24.91 15.50
CA SER A 197 21.90 -25.48 14.34
C SER A 197 21.77 -24.51 13.16
N ARG A 198 21.72 -23.20 13.43
CA ARG A 198 21.49 -22.15 12.42
C ARG A 198 22.59 -21.08 12.41
N GLY A 199 23.07 -20.65 13.58
CA GLY A 199 24.12 -19.63 13.72
C GLY A 199 25.49 -20.08 13.22
N ARG A 200 25.98 -21.24 13.64
CA ARG A 200 27.28 -21.78 13.21
C ARG A 200 27.40 -21.93 11.69
N PRO A 201 26.41 -22.49 10.97
CA PRO A 201 26.40 -22.47 9.49
C PRO A 201 26.53 -21.07 8.89
N MET A 202 25.86 -20.07 9.47
CA MET A 202 25.90 -18.69 9.01
C MET A 202 27.30 -18.06 9.18
N TYR A 203 27.89 -18.14 10.38
CA TYR A 203 29.22 -17.59 10.64
C TYR A 203 30.30 -18.27 9.83
N LYS A 204 30.20 -19.60 9.67
CA LYS A 204 31.09 -20.35 8.76
C LYS A 204 31.00 -19.84 7.33
N LEU A 205 29.79 -19.59 6.82
CA LEU A 205 29.60 -19.04 5.48
C LEU A 205 30.11 -17.61 5.36
N MET A 206 29.90 -16.75 6.37
CA MET A 206 30.49 -15.40 6.43
C MET A 206 32.02 -15.45 6.38
N ASN A 207 32.65 -16.44 7.03
CA ASN A 207 34.09 -16.62 6.97
C ASN A 207 34.57 -17.06 5.57
N GLU A 208 33.85 -17.98 4.93
CA GLU A 208 34.16 -18.38 3.54
C GLU A 208 33.96 -17.22 2.56
N ALA A 209 32.95 -16.37 2.79
CA ALA A 209 32.76 -15.12 2.05
C ALA A 209 33.94 -14.17 2.27
N ALA A 210 34.37 -13.93 3.51
CA ALA A 210 35.53 -13.10 3.82
C ALA A 210 36.81 -13.59 3.12
N LYS A 211 37.10 -14.90 3.12
CA LYS A 211 38.21 -15.49 2.37
C LYS A 211 38.14 -15.19 0.88
N LEU A 212 36.97 -15.40 0.27
CA LEU A 212 36.74 -15.14 -1.15
C LEU A 212 36.97 -13.66 -1.48
N MET A 213 36.40 -12.76 -0.68
CA MET A 213 36.52 -11.32 -0.89
C MET A 213 37.97 -10.87 -0.81
N LYS A 214 38.70 -11.29 0.22
CA LYS A 214 40.12 -10.95 0.43
C LYS A 214 41.03 -11.50 -0.66
N ALA A 215 40.68 -12.65 -1.25
CA ALA A 215 41.40 -13.17 -2.41
C ALA A 215 41.19 -12.34 -3.68
N MET A 216 40.06 -11.61 -3.78
CA MET A 216 39.69 -10.81 -4.94
C MET A 216 40.05 -9.32 -4.81
N ASP A 217 40.13 -8.84 -3.57
CA ASP A 217 40.41 -7.47 -3.16
C ASP A 217 41.31 -7.47 -1.91
N THR A 218 42.59 -7.15 -2.12
CA THR A 218 43.59 -7.09 -1.05
C THR A 218 43.69 -5.70 -0.43
N SER A 219 42.89 -4.73 -0.89
CA SER A 219 42.98 -3.32 -0.51
C SER A 219 41.99 -2.93 0.57
N HIS A 220 40.94 -3.71 0.80
CA HIS A 220 39.87 -3.39 1.74
C HIS A 220 39.62 -4.54 2.72
N PRO A 221 39.43 -4.26 4.02
CA PRO A 221 39.10 -5.27 5.01
C PRO A 221 37.63 -5.72 4.90
N VAL A 222 37.34 -6.87 5.48
CA VAL A 222 36.00 -7.44 5.59
C VAL A 222 35.57 -7.47 7.06
N ALA A 223 34.44 -6.82 7.35
CA ALA A 223 33.77 -6.81 8.64
C ALA A 223 32.50 -7.68 8.60
N ILE A 224 32.06 -8.14 9.77
CA ILE A 224 30.71 -8.69 9.96
C ILE A 224 29.85 -7.71 10.77
N CYS A 225 28.53 -7.75 10.62
CA CYS A 225 27.59 -7.01 11.47
C CYS A 225 26.78 -7.98 12.32
N ASN A 226 27.05 -7.99 13.62
CA ASN A 226 26.34 -8.83 14.59
C ASN A 226 25.41 -7.98 15.48
N GLY A 227 24.31 -8.55 15.94
CA GLY A 227 23.50 -7.94 17.00
C GLY A 227 24.10 -8.26 18.36
N ASP A 228 24.64 -7.23 19.04
CA ASP A 228 25.36 -7.34 20.32
C ASP A 228 26.51 -8.39 20.29
N VAL A 229 27.05 -8.85 21.43
CA VAL A 229 28.07 -9.94 21.55
C VAL A 229 27.44 -11.33 21.56
N LEU A 230 26.22 -11.49 21.03
CA LEU A 230 25.60 -12.80 20.95
C LEU A 230 26.41 -13.76 20.07
N PHE A 231 26.51 -15.01 20.52
CA PHE A 231 27.26 -16.08 19.85
C PHE A 231 28.76 -15.81 19.67
N ILE A 232 29.36 -14.96 20.50
CA ILE A 232 30.77 -14.58 20.37
C ILE A 232 31.74 -15.77 20.39
N ASP A 233 31.44 -16.84 21.14
CA ASP A 233 32.27 -18.04 21.14
C ASP A 233 32.21 -18.79 19.79
N ILE A 234 31.06 -18.82 19.11
CA ILE A 234 30.93 -19.42 17.77
C ILE A 234 31.67 -18.56 16.73
N ILE A 235 31.55 -17.23 16.84
CA ILE A 235 32.28 -16.29 15.99
C ILE A 235 33.79 -16.50 16.17
N ALA A 236 34.26 -16.63 17.42
CA ALA A 236 35.65 -16.91 17.72
C ALA A 236 36.12 -18.20 17.04
N GLU A 237 35.29 -19.23 16.96
CA GLU A 237 35.64 -20.52 16.33
C GLU A 237 35.62 -20.48 14.80
N GLU A 238 34.59 -19.86 14.20
CA GLU A 238 34.32 -19.96 12.76
C GLU A 238 34.90 -18.80 11.92
N CYS A 239 34.92 -17.56 12.46
CA CYS A 239 35.27 -16.33 11.72
C CYS A 239 36.76 -15.97 11.76
N LYS A 240 37.64 -16.88 11.31
CA LYS A 240 39.10 -16.70 11.37
C LYS A 240 39.70 -15.72 10.35
N ASP A 241 38.97 -15.40 9.28
CA ASP A 241 39.43 -14.59 8.15
C ASP A 241 38.73 -13.23 8.07
N VAL A 242 37.78 -12.97 8.96
CA VAL A 242 37.15 -11.66 9.16
C VAL A 242 38.16 -10.72 9.84
N ASP A 243 38.21 -9.45 9.43
CA ASP A 243 39.19 -8.48 9.91
C ASP A 243 38.67 -7.64 11.09
N ILE A 244 37.37 -7.35 11.12
CA ILE A 244 36.73 -6.42 12.06
C ILE A 244 35.44 -7.01 12.61
N TYR A 245 35.25 -6.91 13.93
CA TYR A 245 33.99 -7.23 14.58
C TYR A 245 33.08 -6.00 14.59
N GLY A 246 32.14 -5.96 13.65
CA GLY A 246 31.09 -4.95 13.60
C GLY A 246 29.87 -5.37 14.42
N THR A 247 29.28 -4.44 15.17
CA THR A 247 28.11 -4.72 16.00
C THR A 247 27.09 -3.60 16.00
N ASN A 248 25.82 -3.94 15.81
CA ASN A 248 24.71 -3.06 16.13
C ASN A 248 24.40 -3.21 17.63
N THR A 249 24.39 -2.11 18.37
CA THR A 249 24.32 -2.16 19.84
C THR A 249 23.50 -0.99 20.41
N TYR A 250 22.48 -1.34 21.21
CA TYR A 250 21.58 -0.40 21.88
C TYR A 250 21.55 -0.68 23.39
N ARG A 251 22.66 -0.42 24.09
CA ARG A 251 22.82 -0.67 25.54
C ARG A 251 22.58 0.57 26.42
N GLY A 252 22.10 1.67 25.83
CA GLY A 252 21.93 2.96 26.51
C GLY A 252 23.18 3.83 26.42
N VAL A 253 23.51 4.56 27.49
CA VAL A 253 24.59 5.58 27.49
C VAL A 253 26.00 4.97 27.47
N SER A 254 26.13 3.70 27.83
CA SER A 254 27.39 2.95 27.91
C SER A 254 27.24 1.63 27.16
N PHE A 255 28.34 1.17 26.55
CA PHE A 255 28.42 -0.15 25.93
C PHE A 255 28.74 -1.26 26.94
N GLY A 256 29.00 -0.91 28.20
CA GLY A 256 29.34 -1.86 29.26
C GLY A 256 30.65 -2.59 28.99
N ASP A 257 30.61 -3.91 29.06
CA ASP A 257 31.77 -4.80 28.91
C ASP A 257 32.17 -5.11 27.45
N MET A 258 31.46 -4.54 26.46
CA MET A 258 31.59 -4.96 25.06
C MET A 258 33.02 -4.87 24.51
N PHE A 259 33.75 -3.79 24.81
CA PHE A 259 35.14 -3.63 24.36
C PHE A 259 36.06 -4.72 24.93
N GLU A 260 35.88 -5.05 26.21
CA GLU A 260 36.65 -6.07 26.92
C GLU A 260 36.34 -7.45 26.37
N VAL A 261 35.06 -7.80 26.25
CA VAL A 261 34.61 -9.11 25.74
C VAL A 261 35.13 -9.35 24.32
N VAL A 262 35.03 -8.37 23.41
CA VAL A 262 35.53 -8.52 22.04
C VAL A 262 37.05 -8.68 22.02
N ASN A 263 37.78 -7.89 22.83
CA ASN A 263 39.22 -7.99 22.91
C ASN A 263 39.67 -9.37 23.43
N GLU A 264 39.05 -9.85 24.50
CA GLU A 264 39.41 -11.11 25.16
C GLU A 264 39.02 -12.36 24.36
N LYS A 265 37.84 -12.34 23.71
CA LYS A 265 37.28 -13.51 23.02
C LYS A 265 37.69 -13.61 21.56
N LEU A 266 37.74 -12.47 20.86
CA LEU A 266 37.97 -12.44 19.42
C LEU A 266 39.37 -11.96 19.05
N ASP A 267 40.00 -11.14 19.89
CA ASP A 267 41.30 -10.53 19.59
C ASP A 267 41.25 -9.73 18.26
N MET A 268 40.14 -9.03 18.05
CA MET A 268 39.79 -8.23 16.87
C MET A 268 39.46 -6.78 17.24
N PRO A 269 39.60 -5.81 16.32
CA PRO A 269 39.07 -4.47 16.53
C PRO A 269 37.54 -4.49 16.52
N VAL A 270 36.94 -3.64 17.36
CA VAL A 270 35.49 -3.44 17.44
C VAL A 270 35.08 -2.16 16.73
N MET A 271 33.99 -2.24 15.98
CA MET A 271 33.35 -1.13 15.30
C MET A 271 31.84 -1.18 15.55
N PHE A 272 31.25 -0.11 16.08
CA PHE A 272 29.80 -0.08 16.27
C PHE A 272 29.14 0.27 14.95
N THR A 273 28.52 -0.71 14.29
CA THR A 273 27.93 -0.54 12.97
C THR A 273 26.60 0.20 13.01
N GLU A 274 25.90 0.19 14.14
CA GLU A 274 24.77 1.05 14.53
C GLU A 274 24.75 1.21 16.06
N PHE A 275 24.49 2.43 16.53
CA PHE A 275 24.13 2.74 17.92
C PHE A 275 23.45 4.12 17.96
N GLY A 276 22.63 4.38 18.98
CA GLY A 276 21.99 5.68 19.12
C GLY A 276 20.81 5.65 20.08
N ALA A 277 19.96 6.65 19.95
CA ALA A 277 18.71 6.81 20.69
C ALA A 277 17.70 7.51 19.78
N ASP A 278 16.43 7.23 19.96
CA ASP A 278 15.39 8.05 19.35
C ASP A 278 15.24 9.40 20.07
N ALA A 279 14.60 10.34 19.38
CA ALA A 279 14.31 11.67 19.87
C ALA A 279 12.86 11.83 20.34
N PHE A 280 12.18 10.76 20.80
CA PHE A 280 10.78 10.82 21.18
C PHE A 280 10.51 10.19 22.55
N ASN A 281 10.07 11.00 23.50
CA ASN A 281 9.77 10.50 24.85
C ASN A 281 8.41 9.78 24.85
N ALA A 282 8.42 8.46 25.00
CA ALA A 282 7.22 7.63 25.01
C ALA A 282 6.25 7.93 26.19
N VAL A 283 6.76 8.52 27.29
CA VAL A 283 5.96 8.87 28.47
C VAL A 283 5.27 10.22 28.30
N GLU A 284 6.04 11.22 27.89
CA GLU A 284 5.57 12.59 27.71
C GLU A 284 4.86 12.80 26.37
N ASN A 285 4.97 11.81 25.47
CA ASN A 285 4.43 11.78 24.12
C ASN A 285 4.82 13.03 23.32
N LYS A 286 6.12 13.35 23.33
CA LYS A 286 6.68 14.51 22.61
C LYS A 286 8.16 14.27 22.27
N GLU A 287 8.65 15.03 21.31
CA GLU A 287 10.06 15.03 20.94
C GLU A 287 10.97 15.44 22.13
N ASP A 288 12.02 14.64 22.39
CA ASP A 288 13.03 14.81 23.43
C ASP A 288 14.46 14.75 22.83
N GLN A 289 14.87 15.86 22.24
CA GLN A 289 16.20 15.99 21.64
C GLN A 289 17.34 15.94 22.68
N TYR A 290 17.06 16.27 23.95
CA TYR A 290 18.08 16.28 25.00
C TYR A 290 18.52 14.85 25.34
N SER A 291 17.56 13.95 25.54
CA SER A 291 17.85 12.54 25.83
C SER A 291 18.61 11.89 24.69
N GLN A 292 18.23 12.14 23.43
CA GLN A 292 18.98 11.68 22.26
C GLN A 292 20.45 12.10 22.31
N ALA A 293 20.70 13.41 22.50
CA ALA A 293 22.05 13.95 22.56
C ALA A 293 22.85 13.39 23.75
N TYR A 294 22.20 13.19 24.91
CA TYR A 294 22.81 12.62 26.11
C TYR A 294 23.35 11.20 25.86
N TYR A 295 22.55 10.32 25.25
CA TYR A 295 22.99 8.95 24.95
C TYR A 295 24.12 8.94 23.93
N MET A 296 23.96 9.65 22.81
CA MET A 296 24.95 9.64 21.72
C MET A 296 26.30 10.23 22.15
N VAL A 297 26.32 11.32 22.93
CA VAL A 297 27.58 11.90 23.46
C VAL A 297 28.27 10.94 24.42
N GLY A 298 27.51 10.22 25.26
CA GLY A 298 28.06 9.17 26.13
C GLY A 298 28.67 8.00 25.34
N ASN A 299 27.98 7.53 24.31
CA ASN A 299 28.46 6.47 23.43
C ASN A 299 29.75 6.89 22.71
N TRP A 300 29.80 8.08 22.10
CA TRP A 300 31.00 8.56 21.42
C TRP A 300 32.19 8.78 22.35
N LYS A 301 31.94 9.19 23.61
CA LYS A 301 32.98 9.28 24.63
C LYS A 301 33.65 7.92 24.84
N GLU A 302 32.88 6.85 25.03
CA GLU A 302 33.44 5.50 25.21
C GLU A 302 34.15 4.96 23.96
N ILE A 303 33.62 5.24 22.77
CA ILE A 303 34.28 4.87 21.49
C ILE A 303 35.67 5.50 21.42
N TYR A 304 35.79 6.78 21.77
CA TYR A 304 37.07 7.49 21.73
C TYR A 304 37.98 7.01 22.84
N GLU A 305 37.51 6.87 24.08
CA GLU A 305 38.34 6.42 25.22
C GLU A 305 38.91 5.00 25.05
N ASN A 306 38.30 4.16 24.20
CA ASN A 306 38.78 2.81 23.89
C ASN A 306 39.64 2.72 22.63
N ALA A 307 39.98 3.84 21.98
CA ALA A 307 40.90 3.86 20.85
C ALA A 307 42.31 3.45 21.28
N ALA A 308 43.08 2.87 20.36
CA ALA A 308 44.44 2.44 20.63
C ALA A 308 45.35 3.61 21.11
N GLY A 309 46.15 3.34 22.14
CA GLY A 309 47.07 4.29 22.75
C GLY A 309 46.50 5.06 23.95
N LEU A 310 45.24 4.83 24.33
CA LEU A 310 44.58 5.58 25.41
C LEU A 310 44.51 4.82 26.74
N GLY A 311 44.69 3.50 26.75
CA GLY A 311 44.87 2.74 28.00
C GLY A 311 43.61 2.08 28.58
N LYS A 312 42.51 2.02 27.84
CA LYS A 312 41.39 1.09 28.08
C LYS A 312 41.60 -0.22 27.27
N SER A 313 40.58 -0.75 26.59
CA SER A 313 40.70 -1.97 25.79
C SER A 313 41.52 -1.79 24.50
N ASN A 314 41.75 -0.54 24.06
CA ASN A 314 42.60 -0.19 22.91
C ASN A 314 42.24 -0.91 21.59
N ASN A 315 40.97 -1.31 21.42
CA ASN A 315 40.48 -2.05 20.26
C ASN A 315 39.35 -1.34 19.51
N SER A 316 38.96 -0.13 19.91
CA SER A 316 37.95 0.66 19.21
C SER A 316 38.52 1.32 17.96
N ILE A 317 37.87 1.10 16.80
CA ILE A 317 38.20 1.79 15.54
C ILE A 317 37.11 2.77 15.10
N GLY A 318 36.09 3.00 15.94
CA GLY A 318 35.03 3.96 15.71
C GLY A 318 33.64 3.32 15.61
N GLY A 319 32.70 4.04 15.00
CA GLY A 319 31.34 3.53 14.81
C GLY A 319 30.44 4.43 13.99
N PHE A 320 29.17 4.07 13.88
CA PHE A 320 28.15 4.74 13.08
C PHE A 320 26.94 5.10 13.94
N THR A 321 26.64 6.40 14.03
CA THR A 321 25.42 6.86 14.68
C THR A 321 24.21 6.47 13.83
N PHE A 322 23.22 5.85 14.47
CA PHE A 322 21.93 5.51 13.89
C PHE A 322 20.87 6.53 14.36
N GLN A 323 20.32 7.35 13.47
CA GLN A 323 20.68 7.50 12.04
C GLN A 323 20.63 8.97 11.60
N PHE A 324 21.00 9.26 10.35
CA PHE A 324 21.11 10.65 9.91
C PHE A 324 19.78 11.39 9.89
N SER A 325 18.74 10.79 9.28
CA SER A 325 17.41 11.40 9.13
C SER A 325 16.29 10.48 9.60
N ASP A 326 15.12 11.05 9.95
CA ASP A 326 13.97 10.27 10.45
C ASP A 326 13.46 9.21 9.47
N GLY A 327 12.99 8.08 10.00
CA GLY A 327 12.52 6.94 9.20
C GLY A 327 11.01 6.81 9.20
N TRP A 328 10.26 7.75 8.60
CA TRP A 328 8.77 7.84 8.56
C TRP A 328 8.04 6.60 8.00
N TRP A 329 8.77 5.59 7.56
CA TRP A 329 8.26 4.40 6.89
C TRP A 329 8.43 3.14 7.73
N LYS A 330 9.04 3.24 8.90
CA LYS A 330 9.48 2.07 9.67
C LYS A 330 8.35 1.44 10.45
N PHE A 331 7.40 2.20 10.98
CA PHE A 331 6.26 1.62 11.67
C PHE A 331 5.17 1.19 10.67
N GLY A 332 4.75 -0.08 10.72
CA GLY A 332 3.79 -0.62 9.75
C GLY A 332 4.40 -0.85 8.37
N PHE A 333 5.72 -1.07 8.32
CA PHE A 333 6.48 -1.28 7.08
C PHE A 333 5.98 -2.52 6.34
N ASP A 334 5.78 -3.62 7.06
CA ASP A 334 5.35 -4.90 6.48
C ASP A 334 3.95 -4.79 5.85
N ASP A 335 3.11 -3.92 6.41
CA ASP A 335 1.77 -3.57 5.91
C ASP A 335 1.80 -2.50 4.80
N ARG A 336 2.97 -1.90 4.53
CA ARG A 336 3.16 -0.74 3.64
C ARG A 336 2.23 0.44 3.95
N LYS A 337 1.98 0.68 5.25
CA LYS A 337 1.12 1.77 5.73
C LYS A 337 1.94 2.95 6.22
N ASN A 338 1.26 4.06 6.46
CA ASN A 338 1.72 5.23 7.22
C ASN A 338 3.01 5.94 6.77
N ALA A 339 3.57 5.64 5.59
CA ALA A 339 4.82 6.27 5.14
C ALA A 339 4.78 7.82 5.03
N ASP A 340 3.58 8.43 5.02
CA ASP A 340 3.35 9.88 4.99
C ASP A 340 2.91 10.48 6.35
N VAL A 341 2.99 9.69 7.41
CA VAL A 341 2.70 10.04 8.80
C VAL A 341 3.96 9.76 9.62
N HIS A 342 4.36 10.70 10.48
CA HIS A 342 5.46 10.46 11.42
C HIS A 342 4.88 9.81 12.67
N ASP A 343 4.98 8.49 12.76
CA ASP A 343 4.35 7.71 13.81
C ASP A 343 5.05 7.92 15.15
N ASN A 344 4.27 7.93 16.23
CA ASN A 344 4.76 8.11 17.59
C ASN A 344 4.76 6.80 18.40
N ASN A 345 4.53 5.66 17.76
CA ASN A 345 4.46 4.36 18.40
C ASN A 345 5.86 3.79 18.72
N ALA A 346 6.13 3.62 20.01
CA ALA A 346 7.26 2.81 20.47
C ALA A 346 6.96 1.32 20.27
N SER A 347 7.67 0.66 19.36
CA SER A 347 7.39 -0.73 18.97
C SER A 347 8.06 -1.77 19.86
N TRP A 348 9.13 -1.41 20.58
CA TRP A 348 9.89 -2.32 21.44
C TRP A 348 10.43 -1.64 22.71
N SER A 349 10.85 -2.45 23.69
CA SER A 349 11.29 -1.98 25.02
C SER A 349 12.81 -2.09 25.21
N ASN A 350 13.42 -1.12 25.90
CA ASN A 350 14.84 -1.16 26.22
C ASN A 350 15.19 -0.45 27.54
N GLY A 351 15.56 -1.24 28.54
CA GLY A 351 15.92 -0.75 29.88
C GLY A 351 17.19 0.12 29.93
N GLY A 352 18.05 0.10 28.91
CA GLY A 352 19.20 1.00 28.79
C GLY A 352 18.82 2.48 28.61
N TYR A 353 17.57 2.74 28.19
CA TYR A 353 17.04 4.05 27.87
C TYR A 353 16.01 4.51 28.92
N ALA A 354 16.40 4.49 30.19
CA ALA A 354 15.47 4.69 31.31
C ALA A 354 14.82 6.10 31.43
N ARG A 355 15.17 7.07 30.57
CA ARG A 355 14.65 8.46 30.67
C ARG A 355 13.18 8.59 30.24
N ASP A 356 12.69 7.64 29.46
CA ASP A 356 11.32 7.61 28.95
C ASP A 356 10.67 6.22 29.07
N MET A 357 11.13 5.43 30.04
CA MET A 357 10.54 4.15 30.42
C MET A 357 9.79 4.30 31.75
N LEU A 358 8.46 4.15 31.74
CA LEU A 358 7.64 4.26 32.97
C LEU A 358 7.84 3.07 33.91
N LYS A 359 7.89 1.85 33.35
CA LYS A 359 8.11 0.60 34.06
C LYS A 359 8.99 -0.31 33.22
N GLU A 360 9.71 -1.20 33.89
CA GLU A 360 10.49 -2.24 33.22
C GLU A 360 9.57 -3.07 32.29
N GLY A 361 9.99 -3.18 31.03
CA GLY A 361 9.24 -3.86 29.97
C GLY A 361 8.19 -3.01 29.23
N ASP A 362 7.99 -1.73 29.59
CA ASP A 362 7.19 -0.82 28.77
C ASP A 362 7.99 -0.44 27.50
N ASN A 363 7.33 -0.48 26.34
CA ASN A 363 7.93 0.00 25.08
C ASN A 363 8.29 1.48 25.18
N ASN A 364 9.52 1.81 24.81
CA ASN A 364 10.04 3.17 24.83
C ASN A 364 10.86 3.54 23.59
N MET A 365 11.19 2.59 22.72
CA MET A 365 12.02 2.86 21.54
C MET A 365 11.16 3.15 20.31
N ASN A 366 11.29 4.34 19.73
CA ASN A 366 10.56 4.73 18.52
C ASN A 366 11.48 4.79 17.28
N GLU A 367 11.35 3.79 16.41
CA GLU A 367 12.17 3.60 15.22
C GLU A 367 12.16 4.78 14.23
N GLU A 368 11.05 5.52 14.13
CA GLU A 368 10.93 6.62 13.17
C GLU A 368 11.68 7.89 13.63
N TRP A 369 12.02 7.98 14.92
CA TRP A 369 12.60 9.16 15.56
C TRP A 369 14.09 9.04 15.88
N PHE A 370 14.78 8.00 15.37
CA PHE A 370 16.24 7.85 15.50
C PHE A 370 17.06 8.87 14.71
N GLY A 371 16.44 9.65 13.82
CA GLY A 371 17.15 10.68 13.07
C GLY A 371 17.81 11.72 13.98
N ILE A 372 19.06 12.08 13.73
CA ILE A 372 19.67 13.28 14.33
C ILE A 372 19.27 14.56 13.59
N CYS A 373 18.60 14.42 12.44
CA CYS A 373 17.94 15.47 11.68
C CYS A 373 16.48 15.09 11.41
N ALA A 374 15.56 16.03 11.64
CA ALA A 374 14.17 15.90 11.23
C ALA A 374 14.02 16.18 9.72
N LYS A 375 13.04 15.53 9.07
CA LYS A 375 12.74 15.75 7.64
C LYS A 375 11.68 16.84 7.44
N GLY A 376 11.98 17.76 6.51
CA GLY A 376 10.99 18.68 5.95
C GLY A 376 10.08 18.01 4.91
N GLN A 377 9.15 18.76 4.34
CA GLN A 377 8.26 18.25 3.31
C GLN A 377 9.04 17.84 2.06
N THR A 378 8.59 16.75 1.44
CA THR A 378 9.18 16.27 0.19
C THR A 378 8.62 17.04 -0.99
N ASP A 379 9.50 17.61 -1.80
CA ASP A 379 9.14 18.33 -3.01
C ASP A 379 8.76 17.38 -4.17
N SER A 380 8.27 17.96 -5.27
CA SER A 380 7.87 17.20 -6.46
C SER A 380 8.99 16.39 -7.15
N ARG A 381 10.27 16.66 -6.81
CA ARG A 381 11.45 15.93 -7.30
C ARG A 381 11.88 14.83 -6.35
N GLY A 382 11.22 14.69 -5.19
CA GLY A 382 11.61 13.75 -4.14
C GLY A 382 12.77 14.27 -3.28
N LEU A 383 13.01 15.58 -3.25
CA LEU A 383 14.03 16.21 -2.41
C LEU A 383 13.37 16.88 -1.20
N TYR A 384 14.11 17.00 -0.09
CA TYR A 384 13.63 17.62 1.14
C TYR A 384 14.77 18.35 1.86
N GLU A 385 14.40 19.28 2.74
CA GLU A 385 15.34 19.90 3.68
C GLU A 385 15.45 19.05 4.95
N LEU A 386 16.62 19.10 5.60
CA LEU A 386 16.86 18.48 6.91
C LEU A 386 17.02 19.56 7.97
N TYR A 387 16.42 19.32 9.13
CA TYR A 387 16.43 20.21 10.28
C TYR A 387 17.21 19.54 11.43
N PRO A 388 18.46 19.94 11.68
CA PRO A 388 19.30 19.35 12.73
C PRO A 388 18.70 19.40 14.14
N ARG A 389 18.82 18.31 14.89
CA ARG A 389 18.46 18.23 16.32
C ARG A 389 19.65 18.56 17.22
N ALA A 390 19.41 18.65 18.53
CA ALA A 390 20.45 18.85 19.53
C ALA A 390 21.62 17.84 19.39
N ALA A 391 21.33 16.58 19.05
CA ALA A 391 22.34 15.56 18.84
C ALA A 391 23.33 15.94 17.71
N TYR A 392 22.86 16.47 16.58
CA TYR A 392 23.74 16.94 15.50
C TYR A 392 24.75 17.99 16.00
N TYR A 393 24.28 18.98 16.74
CA TYR A 393 25.14 20.06 17.25
C TYR A 393 26.12 19.58 18.32
N ALA A 394 25.71 18.61 19.15
CA ALA A 394 26.60 18.01 20.15
C ALA A 394 27.68 17.13 19.49
N LEU A 395 27.32 16.33 18.49
CA LEU A 395 28.26 15.49 17.75
C LEU A 395 29.21 16.31 16.86
N LEU A 396 28.75 17.43 16.31
CA LEU A 396 29.61 18.43 15.66
C LEU A 396 30.74 18.89 16.57
N GLU A 397 30.50 19.06 17.87
CA GLU A 397 31.54 19.41 18.86
C GLU A 397 32.38 18.18 19.23
N ALA A 398 31.78 16.99 19.37
CA ALA A 398 32.47 15.74 19.66
C ALA A 398 33.52 15.38 18.58
N HIS A 399 33.15 15.47 17.30
CA HIS A 399 33.99 15.07 16.16
C HIS A 399 35.09 16.07 15.79
N GLN A 400 35.22 17.18 16.51
CA GLN A 400 36.39 18.07 16.38
C GLN A 400 37.68 17.45 16.94
N LEU A 401 37.54 16.43 17.79
CA LEU A 401 38.66 15.69 18.36
C LEU A 401 38.99 14.46 17.51
N ASN A 402 40.27 14.30 17.17
CA ASN A 402 40.83 13.06 16.67
C ASN A 402 41.61 12.36 17.81
N PRO A 403 41.22 11.14 18.23
CA PRO A 403 41.86 10.45 19.34
C PRO A 403 43.34 10.07 19.09
N TYR A 404 43.79 10.10 17.84
CA TYR A 404 45.17 9.78 17.46
C TYR A 404 46.11 11.00 17.35
N ASP A 405 45.62 12.21 17.63
CA ASP A 405 46.45 13.41 17.58
C ASP A 405 47.47 13.45 18.73
N GLU A 406 48.62 14.10 18.50
CA GLU A 406 49.69 14.20 19.48
C GLU A 406 49.22 14.93 20.76
N GLY A 407 49.44 14.31 21.92
CA GLY A 407 49.07 14.87 23.22
C GLY A 407 47.66 14.55 23.70
N VAL A 408 46.86 13.82 22.90
CA VAL A 408 45.55 13.32 23.33
C VAL A 408 45.73 12.11 24.25
N ASN A 409 45.10 12.16 25.42
CA ASN A 409 45.06 11.07 26.40
C ASN A 409 43.64 10.98 27.01
N LEU A 410 43.39 10.03 27.91
CA LEU A 410 42.07 9.85 28.53
C LEU A 410 41.57 11.10 29.26
N GLU A 411 42.45 11.83 29.96
CA GLU A 411 42.06 13.06 30.65
C GLU A 411 41.63 14.14 29.66
N PHE A 412 42.34 14.27 28.53
CA PHE A 412 41.96 15.18 27.45
C PHE A 412 40.59 14.82 26.86
N ILE A 413 40.35 13.54 26.55
CA ILE A 413 39.08 13.08 26.00
C ILE A 413 37.94 13.33 26.98
N SER A 414 38.10 12.97 28.26
CA SER A 414 37.07 13.27 29.26
C SER A 414 36.79 14.76 29.33
N ASN A 415 37.83 15.59 29.42
CA ASN A 415 37.66 17.05 29.46
C ASN A 415 36.98 17.59 28.19
N HIS A 416 37.27 17.07 27.00
CA HIS A 416 36.62 17.48 25.76
C HIS A 416 35.12 17.19 25.80
N PHE A 417 34.74 15.95 26.11
CA PHE A 417 33.34 15.53 26.14
C PHE A 417 32.55 16.16 27.31
N ASP A 418 33.17 16.35 28.47
CA ASP A 418 32.54 16.97 29.63
C ASP A 418 32.22 18.47 29.41
N ASN A 419 32.90 19.10 28.44
CA ASN A 419 32.64 20.50 28.04
C ASN A 419 31.57 20.64 26.95
N ILE A 420 31.07 19.55 26.36
CA ILE A 420 29.99 19.60 25.36
C ILE A 420 28.68 19.99 26.07
N ASN A 421 28.17 21.18 25.73
CA ASN A 421 26.98 21.72 26.39
C ASN A 421 25.69 21.27 25.68
N LEU A 422 25.10 20.17 26.15
CA LEU A 422 23.85 19.61 25.60
C LEU A 422 22.68 20.61 25.59
N MET A 423 22.55 21.45 26.62
CA MET A 423 21.51 22.47 26.67
C MET A 423 21.78 23.59 25.66
N GLY A 424 23.06 23.93 25.44
CA GLY A 424 23.48 24.83 24.37
C GLY A 424 23.14 24.28 22.98
N ALA A 425 23.32 22.98 22.76
CA ALA A 425 22.93 22.29 21.54
C ALA A 425 21.40 22.31 21.32
N GLU A 426 20.60 22.06 22.37
CA GLU A 426 19.14 22.17 22.32
C GLU A 426 18.69 23.60 21.97
N LEU A 427 19.31 24.63 22.56
CA LEU A 427 19.01 26.02 22.26
C LEU A 427 19.31 26.39 20.81
N LYS A 428 20.37 25.82 20.20
CA LYS A 428 20.66 25.99 18.76
C LYS A 428 19.57 25.33 17.91
N ALA A 429 19.21 24.08 18.22
CA ALA A 429 18.22 23.31 17.48
C ALA A 429 16.78 23.87 17.54
N ARG A 430 16.47 24.74 18.51
CA ARG A 430 15.17 25.45 18.57
C ARG A 430 14.88 26.27 17.32
N GLY A 431 15.91 26.81 16.66
CA GLY A 431 15.75 27.53 15.38
C GLY A 431 15.26 26.61 14.27
N ASP A 432 15.91 25.45 14.11
CA ASP A 432 15.56 24.44 13.12
C ASP A 432 14.16 23.85 13.41
N LYS A 433 13.88 23.54 14.67
CA LYS A 433 12.55 23.10 15.10
C LYS A 433 11.47 24.13 14.83
N ALA A 434 11.74 25.43 15.05
CA ALA A 434 10.79 26.49 14.73
C ALA A 434 10.55 26.63 13.22
N ALA A 435 11.59 26.46 12.40
CA ALA A 435 11.47 26.45 10.93
C ALA A 435 10.63 25.26 10.45
N LEU A 436 10.94 24.05 10.90
CA LEU A 436 10.15 22.84 10.62
C LEU A 436 8.69 23.01 11.04
N ASN A 437 8.43 23.51 12.26
CA ASN A 437 7.07 23.73 12.74
C ASN A 437 6.31 24.79 11.93
N SER A 438 7.01 25.80 11.41
CA SER A 438 6.44 26.81 10.51
C SER A 438 6.11 26.22 9.14
N GLU A 439 6.89 25.25 8.67
CA GLU A 439 6.62 24.49 7.44
C GLU A 439 5.43 23.53 7.63
N GLN A 440 5.36 22.81 8.76
CA GLN A 440 4.36 21.77 9.01
C GLN A 440 3.00 22.31 9.48
N GLY A 441 2.94 23.49 10.11
CA GLY A 441 1.72 24.10 10.67
C GLY A 441 1.32 23.53 12.04
N ASN A 442 1.57 24.28 13.11
CA ASN A 442 1.55 23.81 14.50
C ASN A 442 0.27 23.12 15.04
N LEU A 443 -0.92 23.51 14.59
CA LEU A 443 -2.19 23.16 15.30
C LEU A 443 -3.39 23.13 14.38
N LEU A 444 -3.45 24.09 13.45
CA LEU A 444 -4.42 24.16 12.36
C LEU A 444 -3.67 24.56 11.10
N ARG A 445 -3.94 23.87 9.99
CA ARG A 445 -3.38 24.17 8.68
C ARG A 445 -4.41 23.96 7.58
N ILE A 446 -4.19 24.64 6.45
CA ILE A 446 -4.88 24.27 5.22
C ILE A 446 -4.22 22.98 4.74
N SER A 447 -4.92 21.86 4.84
CA SER A 447 -4.41 20.55 4.39
C SER A 447 -4.50 20.39 2.88
N ASN A 448 -5.48 21.06 2.27
CA ASN A 448 -5.80 20.90 0.86
C ASN A 448 -6.40 22.19 0.29
N LEU A 449 -5.93 22.61 -0.89
CA LEU A 449 -6.55 23.61 -1.72
C LEU A 449 -6.55 23.10 -3.17
N GLN A 450 -7.70 22.62 -3.62
CA GLN A 450 -7.90 22.17 -4.98
C GLN A 450 -8.85 23.08 -5.75
N ALA A 451 -8.60 23.20 -7.05
CA ALA A 451 -9.54 23.77 -8.00
C ALA A 451 -9.59 22.90 -9.25
N LYS A 452 -10.80 22.52 -9.68
CA LYS A 452 -11.06 21.80 -10.92
C LYS A 452 -11.81 22.73 -11.87
N PHE A 453 -11.10 23.20 -12.89
CA PHE A 453 -11.68 23.94 -14.01
C PHE A 453 -11.72 23.03 -15.22
N ALA A 454 -12.88 22.98 -15.88
CA ALA A 454 -12.99 22.30 -17.16
C ALA A 454 -13.86 23.10 -18.12
N SER A 455 -13.61 22.95 -19.41
CA SER A 455 -14.53 23.38 -20.46
C SER A 455 -14.86 22.20 -21.35
N PHE A 456 -16.09 22.18 -21.86
CA PHE A 456 -16.64 21.08 -22.63
C PHE A 456 -17.14 21.62 -23.96
N SER A 457 -16.66 21.05 -25.05
CA SER A 457 -17.24 21.22 -26.38
C SER A 457 -17.84 19.90 -26.83
N THR A 458 -19.15 19.87 -27.08
CA THR A 458 -19.86 18.65 -27.48
C THR A 458 -20.53 18.80 -28.83
N GLY A 459 -20.69 17.67 -29.51
CA GLY A 459 -21.35 17.58 -30.81
C GLY A 459 -21.71 16.15 -31.17
N GLY A 460 -22.45 15.98 -32.26
CA GLY A 460 -22.80 14.66 -32.75
C GLY A 460 -23.79 14.69 -33.90
N THR A 461 -24.20 13.50 -34.33
CA THR A 461 -25.16 13.30 -35.43
C THR A 461 -26.12 12.17 -35.09
N LEU A 462 -27.38 12.31 -35.49
CA LEU A 462 -28.47 11.37 -35.18
C LEU A 462 -28.62 11.14 -33.66
N ILE A 463 -28.63 12.24 -32.90
CA ILE A 463 -28.72 12.24 -31.44
C ILE A 463 -29.93 13.01 -30.92
N THR A 464 -30.39 12.67 -29.71
CA THR A 464 -31.47 13.39 -29.01
C THR A 464 -31.03 14.71 -28.38
N THR A 465 -29.72 14.95 -28.23
CA THR A 465 -29.22 16.19 -27.61
C THR A 465 -29.48 17.40 -28.52
N PRO A 466 -30.17 18.45 -28.04
CA PRO A 466 -30.55 19.59 -28.88
C PRO A 466 -29.40 20.60 -29.06
N ASP A 467 -29.50 21.50 -30.05
CA ASP A 467 -28.52 22.58 -30.25
C ASP A 467 -28.57 23.65 -29.14
N THR A 468 -29.73 23.82 -28.50
CA THR A 468 -29.97 24.78 -27.40
C THR A 468 -30.85 24.16 -26.32
N PRO A 469 -30.76 24.59 -25.05
CA PRO A 469 -31.57 24.04 -23.97
C PRO A 469 -33.08 24.17 -24.26
N ASP A 470 -33.82 23.08 -24.07
CA ASP A 470 -35.28 23.10 -24.14
C ASP A 470 -35.87 23.55 -22.80
N PRO A 471 -36.56 24.70 -22.73
CA PRO A 471 -37.15 25.19 -21.49
C PRO A 471 -38.27 24.30 -20.95
N ASN A 472 -38.84 23.40 -21.77
CA ASN A 472 -39.88 22.46 -21.34
C ASN A 472 -39.31 21.17 -20.74
N GLU A 473 -38.02 20.89 -20.95
CA GLU A 473 -37.32 19.69 -20.47
C GLU A 473 -36.04 20.06 -19.68
N PRO A 474 -36.14 20.90 -18.63
CA PRO A 474 -34.99 21.49 -17.94
C PRO A 474 -34.09 20.46 -17.22
N ASN A 475 -34.58 19.24 -17.03
CA ASN A 475 -33.90 18.16 -16.32
C ASN A 475 -33.31 17.09 -17.28
N THR A 476 -33.26 17.38 -18.58
CA THR A 476 -32.64 16.49 -19.59
C THR A 476 -31.16 16.82 -19.77
N PHE A 477 -30.30 15.79 -19.72
CA PHE A 477 -28.85 15.91 -19.88
C PHE A 477 -28.31 14.89 -20.90
N PRO A 478 -27.35 15.25 -21.77
CA PRO A 478 -26.84 16.60 -21.99
C PRO A 478 -27.94 17.54 -22.51
N ASN A 479 -27.98 18.77 -22.01
CA ASN A 479 -29.09 19.70 -22.30
C ASN A 479 -28.90 20.50 -23.60
N GLN A 480 -27.68 20.60 -24.12
CA GLN A 480 -27.35 21.32 -25.34
C GLN A 480 -26.05 20.78 -25.99
N LEU A 481 -25.86 21.06 -27.28
CA LEU A 481 -24.57 20.94 -27.97
C LEU A 481 -23.76 22.23 -27.83
N GLY A 482 -22.47 22.18 -28.19
CA GLY A 482 -21.59 23.35 -28.15
C GLY A 482 -20.81 23.46 -26.85
N PHE A 483 -20.66 24.68 -26.31
CA PHE A 483 -19.72 24.98 -25.24
C PHE A 483 -20.38 25.14 -23.86
N ASP A 484 -19.74 24.59 -22.82
CA ASP A 484 -20.02 24.86 -21.41
C ASP A 484 -18.76 24.71 -20.55
N HIS A 485 -18.82 24.95 -19.25
CA HIS A 485 -17.69 24.90 -18.34
C HIS A 485 -18.04 24.46 -16.91
N LEU A 486 -17.05 23.97 -16.17
CA LEU A 486 -17.13 23.55 -14.76
C LEU A 486 -16.18 24.38 -13.91
N GLN A 487 -16.62 24.76 -12.71
CA GLN A 487 -15.78 25.35 -11.68
C GLN A 487 -16.09 24.69 -10.34
N SER A 488 -15.12 23.99 -9.76
CA SER A 488 -15.26 23.27 -8.49
C SER A 488 -14.01 23.49 -7.66
N TYR A 489 -14.15 23.78 -6.36
CA TYR A 489 -13.06 24.08 -5.45
C TYR A 489 -13.14 23.15 -4.23
N PHE A 490 -12.01 22.74 -3.69
CA PHE A 490 -11.96 21.97 -2.45
C PHE A 490 -10.99 22.63 -1.47
N ILE A 491 -11.43 22.78 -0.22
CA ILE A 491 -10.66 23.44 0.84
C ILE A 491 -10.65 22.52 2.05
N GLY A 492 -9.48 21.95 2.34
CA GLY A 492 -9.20 21.13 3.51
C GLY A 492 -8.63 21.95 4.65
N VAL A 493 -9.15 21.72 5.84
CA VAL A 493 -8.58 22.22 7.09
C VAL A 493 -8.29 21.02 7.97
N GLU A 494 -7.04 20.90 8.39
CA GLU A 494 -6.58 19.87 9.32
C GLU A 494 -6.17 20.52 10.64
N GLY A 495 -6.49 19.85 11.74
CA GLY A 495 -6.01 20.18 13.07
C GLY A 495 -5.34 19.01 13.77
N ASN A 496 -4.25 19.31 14.47
CA ASN A 496 -3.44 18.35 15.25
C ASN A 496 -3.29 18.87 16.68
N PRO A 497 -4.34 18.78 17.52
CA PRO A 497 -4.33 19.38 18.87
C PRO A 497 -3.37 18.68 19.84
N ALA A 498 -2.94 17.45 19.54
CA ALA A 498 -1.94 16.68 20.29
C ALA A 498 -1.20 15.73 19.33
N PRO A 499 0.02 15.27 19.65
CA PRO A 499 0.80 14.37 18.78
C PRO A 499 0.11 13.05 18.41
N ASN A 500 -0.89 12.66 19.19
CA ASN A 500 -1.66 11.44 19.00
C ASN A 500 -3.09 11.66 18.50
N MET A 501 -3.42 12.87 18.02
CA MET A 501 -4.76 13.20 17.51
C MET A 501 -4.65 14.06 16.24
N ARG A 502 -5.29 13.60 15.16
CA ARG A 502 -5.45 14.33 13.89
C ARG A 502 -6.92 14.40 13.52
N ALA A 503 -7.37 15.53 12.96
CA ALA A 503 -8.71 15.65 12.38
C ALA A 503 -8.66 16.55 11.14
N GLU A 504 -9.36 16.15 10.09
CA GLU A 504 -9.42 16.89 8.83
C GLU A 504 -10.86 16.98 8.31
N VAL A 505 -11.21 18.15 7.76
CA VAL A 505 -12.47 18.37 7.05
C VAL A 505 -12.17 19.05 5.71
N ASN A 506 -12.67 18.47 4.63
CA ASN A 506 -12.61 19.03 3.28
C ASN A 506 -13.98 19.55 2.85
N LEU A 507 -14.06 20.81 2.46
CA LEU A 507 -15.24 21.44 1.91
C LEU A 507 -15.17 21.48 0.39
N ASN A 508 -16.23 21.12 -0.31
CA ASN A 508 -16.41 21.42 -1.71
C ASN A 508 -17.23 22.70 -1.89
N VAL A 509 -16.77 23.57 -2.78
CA VAL A 509 -17.46 24.78 -3.21
C VAL A 509 -17.63 24.75 -4.72
N VAL A 510 -18.85 24.84 -5.24
CA VAL A 510 -19.15 24.76 -6.67
C VAL A 510 -19.48 26.14 -7.22
N GLY A 511 -18.81 26.55 -8.30
CA GLY A 511 -19.12 27.76 -9.05
C GLY A 511 -20.16 27.51 -10.15
N ASN A 512 -19.75 26.94 -11.29
CA ASN A 512 -20.65 26.54 -12.37
C ASN A 512 -20.63 25.01 -12.53
N VAL A 513 -21.79 24.41 -12.81
CA VAL A 513 -21.91 22.98 -13.13
C VAL A 513 -22.22 22.85 -14.62
N ALA A 514 -21.36 22.15 -15.36
CA ALA A 514 -21.60 21.91 -16.79
C ALA A 514 -22.83 21.01 -17.01
N GLN A 515 -23.67 21.34 -17.99
CA GLN A 515 -24.90 20.62 -18.32
C GLN A 515 -24.85 19.90 -19.67
N ASN A 516 -23.86 20.21 -20.50
CA ASN A 516 -23.62 19.57 -21.80
C ASN A 516 -22.66 18.35 -21.85
N PRO A 517 -21.98 17.86 -20.79
CA PRO A 517 -21.11 16.70 -20.91
C PRO A 517 -21.85 15.42 -21.30
N ILE A 518 -21.27 14.59 -22.20
CA ILE A 518 -21.88 13.33 -22.68
C ILE A 518 -21.83 12.20 -21.65
N ASN A 519 -20.98 12.34 -20.64
CA ASN A 519 -20.98 11.55 -19.42
C ASN A 519 -21.73 12.36 -18.36
N GLU A 520 -23.03 12.17 -18.30
CA GLU A 520 -23.90 13.09 -17.59
C GLU A 520 -23.86 12.98 -16.06
N ILE A 521 -23.19 11.97 -15.49
CA ILE A 521 -23.12 11.71 -14.04
C ILE A 521 -21.70 11.95 -13.49
N PHE A 522 -21.56 12.96 -12.62
CA PHE A 522 -20.34 13.32 -11.90
C PHE A 522 -20.68 14.08 -10.61
N TYR A 523 -19.69 14.29 -9.73
CA TYR A 523 -19.90 14.77 -8.36
C TYR A 523 -20.67 16.10 -8.27
N GLU A 524 -20.29 17.11 -9.05
CA GLU A 524 -20.86 18.46 -9.00
C GLU A 524 -22.32 18.54 -9.48
N ASN A 525 -22.88 17.45 -10.01
CA ASN A 525 -24.30 17.37 -10.36
C ASN A 525 -25.24 17.62 -9.18
N ASN A 526 -24.76 17.42 -7.95
CA ASN A 526 -25.49 17.73 -6.73
C ASN A 526 -25.85 19.22 -6.58
N SER A 527 -25.23 20.09 -7.38
CA SER A 527 -25.41 21.54 -7.42
C SER A 527 -26.10 22.02 -8.71
N ARG A 528 -26.69 21.11 -9.50
CA ARG A 528 -27.54 21.48 -10.64
C ARG A 528 -28.82 22.18 -10.14
N PRO A 529 -29.39 23.10 -10.94
CA PRO A 529 -30.69 23.68 -10.65
C PRO A 529 -31.75 22.58 -10.50
N ILE A 530 -32.68 22.78 -9.56
CA ILE A 530 -33.83 21.89 -9.38
C ILE A 530 -35.12 22.70 -9.43
N ASP A 531 -36.17 22.08 -9.96
CA ASP A 531 -37.52 22.62 -9.89
C ASP A 531 -38.16 22.23 -8.56
N VAL A 532 -38.60 23.23 -7.79
CA VAL A 532 -39.33 23.01 -6.53
C VAL A 532 -40.77 23.46 -6.73
N SER A 533 -41.70 22.52 -6.66
CA SER A 533 -43.13 22.83 -6.66
C SER A 533 -43.52 23.55 -5.37
N THR A 534 -44.07 24.76 -5.52
CA THR A 534 -44.61 25.57 -4.41
C THR A 534 -46.10 25.81 -4.60
N ASP A 535 -46.80 26.27 -3.55
CA ASP A 535 -48.22 26.66 -3.63
C ASP A 535 -48.49 27.79 -4.64
N GLN A 536 -47.45 28.44 -5.17
CA GLN A 536 -47.53 29.51 -6.19
C GLN A 536 -47.04 29.06 -7.59
N GLY A 537 -46.73 27.77 -7.77
CA GLY A 537 -46.16 27.20 -9.00
C GLY A 537 -44.75 26.64 -8.80
N ASP A 538 -44.19 26.06 -9.86
CA ASP A 538 -42.83 25.53 -9.85
C ASP A 538 -41.81 26.68 -9.88
N VAL A 539 -40.86 26.68 -8.94
CA VAL A 539 -39.78 27.65 -8.83
C VAL A 539 -38.45 26.94 -9.06
N VAL A 540 -37.67 27.44 -10.02
CA VAL A 540 -36.31 26.95 -10.27
C VAL A 540 -35.38 27.48 -9.17
N VAL A 541 -34.77 26.59 -8.41
CA VAL A 541 -33.70 26.92 -7.46
C VAL A 541 -32.37 26.71 -8.18
N SER A 542 -31.72 27.80 -8.59
CA SER A 542 -30.49 27.77 -9.38
C SER A 542 -29.23 27.38 -8.60
N ASP A 543 -29.21 27.64 -7.29
CA ASP A 543 -28.02 27.53 -6.44
C ASP A 543 -28.25 26.57 -5.29
N VAL A 544 -28.35 25.29 -5.63
CA VAL A 544 -28.49 24.19 -4.66
C VAL A 544 -27.09 23.73 -4.25
N ASN A 545 -26.89 23.42 -2.96
CA ASN A 545 -25.71 22.65 -2.51
C ASN A 545 -24.32 23.21 -2.88
N ARG A 546 -24.22 24.51 -3.15
CA ARG A 546 -22.97 25.17 -3.60
C ARG A 546 -21.80 25.04 -2.63
N VAL A 547 -22.05 24.77 -1.34
CA VAL A 547 -21.04 24.49 -0.32
C VAL A 547 -21.45 23.23 0.43
N ARG A 548 -20.58 22.21 0.45
CA ARG A 548 -20.82 20.94 1.13
C ARG A 548 -19.54 20.40 1.76
N ILE A 549 -19.68 19.58 2.80
CA ILE A 549 -18.57 18.74 3.25
C ILE A 549 -18.36 17.66 2.18
N TYR A 550 -17.16 17.62 1.61
CA TYR A 550 -16.74 16.62 0.63
C TYR A 550 -16.34 15.31 1.32
N GLN A 551 -15.44 15.41 2.29
CA GLN A 551 -14.96 14.31 3.12
C GLN A 551 -14.47 14.84 4.47
N ALA A 552 -14.42 13.98 5.48
CA ALA A 552 -13.85 14.28 6.78
C ALA A 552 -13.30 13.01 7.42
N GLU A 553 -12.23 13.15 8.20
CA GLU A 553 -11.64 12.04 8.95
C GLU A 553 -11.06 12.54 10.27
N PHE A 554 -10.94 11.65 11.24
CA PHE A 554 -10.15 11.90 12.43
C PHE A 554 -9.54 10.61 12.96
N GLU A 555 -8.41 10.75 13.62
CA GLU A 555 -7.68 9.65 14.24
C GLU A 555 -7.23 10.07 15.63
N TRP A 556 -7.40 9.17 16.59
CA TRP A 556 -6.97 9.33 17.97
C TRP A 556 -6.30 8.06 18.46
N SER A 557 -4.98 8.10 18.62
CA SER A 557 -4.18 7.02 19.20
C SER A 557 -4.04 7.22 20.71
N ALA A 558 -4.80 6.46 21.49
CA ALA A 558 -4.68 6.41 22.94
C ALA A 558 -3.87 5.19 23.39
N LYS A 559 -3.56 5.10 24.68
CA LYS A 559 -2.85 3.95 25.26
C LYS A 559 -3.68 2.67 25.16
N GLU A 560 -5.00 2.78 25.32
CA GLU A 560 -5.92 1.64 25.35
C GLU A 560 -6.61 1.36 24.01
N PHE A 561 -6.54 2.28 23.03
CA PHE A 561 -7.22 2.13 21.75
C PHE A 561 -6.65 3.03 20.65
N ASP A 562 -6.90 2.67 19.38
CA ASP A 562 -6.93 3.62 18.25
C ASP A 562 -8.38 3.85 17.85
N LEU A 563 -8.81 5.11 17.77
CA LEU A 563 -10.14 5.49 17.31
C LEU A 563 -10.00 6.23 15.98
N ARG A 564 -10.66 5.73 14.95
CA ARG A 564 -10.71 6.35 13.62
C ARG A 564 -12.15 6.69 13.29
N GLY A 565 -12.41 7.88 12.77
CA GLY A 565 -13.72 8.26 12.22
C GLY A 565 -13.57 8.71 10.79
N PHE A 566 -14.57 8.39 9.96
CA PHE A 566 -14.52 8.66 8.52
C PHE A 566 -15.89 9.13 7.99
N TYR A 567 -15.85 10.05 7.03
CA TYR A 567 -16.97 10.48 6.21
C TYR A 567 -16.48 10.65 4.78
N ARG A 568 -17.00 9.84 3.85
CA ARG A 568 -16.53 9.77 2.45
C ARG A 568 -15.02 9.51 2.30
N THR A 569 -14.39 8.97 3.34
CA THR A 569 -13.02 8.41 3.35
C THR A 569 -13.13 6.88 3.44
N GLY A 570 -12.40 6.16 2.58
CA GLY A 570 -12.43 4.69 2.55
C GLY A 570 -11.72 4.05 3.74
N HIS A 571 -12.11 2.82 4.06
CA HIS A 571 -11.46 1.97 5.05
C HIS A 571 -11.25 0.56 4.48
N TYR A 572 -10.35 -0.20 5.10
CA TYR A 572 -10.00 -1.55 4.68
C TYR A 572 -10.93 -2.62 5.29
N HIS A 573 -10.89 -3.83 4.74
CA HIS A 573 -11.70 -4.96 5.19
C HIS A 573 -11.04 -5.74 6.35
N TRP A 574 -11.81 -6.56 7.07
CA TRP A 574 -11.28 -7.43 8.13
C TRP A 574 -10.90 -8.86 7.69
N GLY A 575 -10.94 -9.16 6.39
CA GLY A 575 -10.68 -10.50 5.84
C GLY A 575 -9.35 -11.14 6.27
N TYR A 576 -8.23 -10.41 6.20
CA TYR A 576 -6.92 -10.90 6.67
C TYR A 576 -6.79 -10.97 8.21
N GLU A 577 -7.80 -10.49 8.93
CA GLU A 577 -7.85 -10.43 10.39
C GLU A 577 -8.88 -11.41 10.97
N GLY A 578 -9.21 -12.49 10.25
CA GLY A 578 -10.10 -13.57 10.69
C GLY A 578 -11.59 -13.34 10.46
N ASP A 579 -11.98 -12.32 9.67
CA ASP A 579 -13.36 -12.18 9.18
C ASP A 579 -13.64 -13.16 8.03
N PHE A 580 -13.70 -14.45 8.38
CA PHE A 580 -13.85 -15.52 7.40
C PHE A 580 -15.13 -15.38 6.58
N PHE A 581 -16.19 -14.76 7.10
CA PHE A 581 -17.47 -14.60 6.41
C PHE A 581 -17.66 -13.24 5.75
N GLY A 582 -16.67 -12.34 5.79
CA GLY A 582 -16.69 -11.05 5.09
C GLY A 582 -17.75 -10.08 5.58
N PHE A 583 -17.99 -10.01 6.90
CA PHE A 583 -18.95 -9.08 7.49
C PHE A 583 -18.57 -7.61 7.34
N TYR A 584 -17.28 -7.29 7.37
CA TYR A 584 -16.76 -5.94 7.25
C TYR A 584 -15.96 -5.77 5.95
N PRO A 585 -16.60 -5.26 4.88
CA PRO A 585 -15.97 -5.10 3.59
C PRO A 585 -15.14 -3.82 3.47
N GLU A 586 -14.28 -3.80 2.48
CA GLU A 586 -13.52 -2.63 2.06
C GLU A 586 -14.46 -1.58 1.47
N ALA A 587 -14.21 -0.31 1.80
CA ALA A 587 -15.01 0.83 1.36
C ALA A 587 -14.24 1.79 0.43
N ASN A 588 -13.23 1.30 -0.28
CA ASN A 588 -12.48 2.06 -1.29
C ASN A 588 -13.15 1.98 -2.67
N TYR A 589 -14.10 2.88 -2.93
CA TYR A 589 -14.91 2.87 -4.17
C TYR A 589 -14.28 3.62 -5.35
N GLY A 590 -13.16 4.31 -5.15
CA GLY A 590 -12.54 5.15 -6.17
C GLY A 590 -13.52 6.18 -6.75
N PRO A 591 -13.50 6.43 -8.08
CA PRO A 591 -14.39 7.41 -8.72
C PRO A 591 -15.89 7.14 -8.55
N ASN A 592 -16.30 5.90 -8.22
CA ASN A 592 -17.71 5.55 -8.11
C ASN A 592 -18.42 6.30 -6.96
N LEU A 593 -17.69 6.62 -5.87
CA LEU A 593 -18.24 7.40 -4.76
C LEU A 593 -18.62 8.83 -5.18
N ASP A 594 -17.88 9.39 -6.15
CA ASP A 594 -18.14 10.71 -6.74
C ASP A 594 -19.23 10.62 -7.82
N ILE A 595 -19.14 9.64 -8.74
CA ILE A 595 -20.12 9.43 -9.83
C ILE A 595 -21.53 9.29 -9.24
N TYR A 596 -21.70 8.44 -8.23
CA TYR A 596 -23.03 8.19 -7.67
C TYR A 596 -23.34 9.04 -6.43
N ASN A 597 -22.44 9.96 -6.06
CA ASN A 597 -22.54 10.76 -4.84
C ASN A 597 -22.83 9.87 -3.61
N GLY A 598 -22.14 8.73 -3.53
CA GLY A 598 -22.31 7.73 -2.48
C GLY A 598 -21.78 8.19 -1.12
N GLU A 599 -22.32 7.68 -0.03
CA GLU A 599 -21.93 8.10 1.31
C GLU A 599 -21.38 6.90 2.09
N ILE A 600 -20.34 7.16 2.88
CA ILE A 600 -19.81 6.27 3.91
C ILE A 600 -19.52 7.13 5.13
N LEU A 601 -19.92 6.65 6.31
CA LEU A 601 -19.87 7.40 7.56
C LEU A 601 -19.88 6.43 8.74
N GLY A 602 -18.85 6.52 9.57
CA GLY A 602 -18.76 5.75 10.81
C GLY A 602 -17.46 5.96 11.56
N ALA A 603 -17.24 5.09 12.54
CA ALA A 603 -16.03 5.05 13.35
C ALA A 603 -15.58 3.61 13.62
N GLU A 604 -14.28 3.44 13.77
CA GLU A 604 -13.60 2.21 14.14
C GLU A 604 -12.83 2.39 15.44
N ILE A 605 -12.80 1.36 16.28
CA ILE A 605 -11.97 1.30 17.49
C ILE A 605 -11.15 0.02 17.43
N ASP A 606 -9.83 0.15 17.48
CA ASP A 606 -8.89 -0.97 17.65
C ASP A 606 -8.39 -0.98 19.10
N GLY A 607 -8.66 -2.03 19.86
CA GLY A 607 -8.24 -2.14 21.26
C GLY A 607 -6.74 -2.44 21.39
N LYS A 608 -6.07 -1.76 22.34
CA LYS A 608 -4.66 -1.96 22.73
C LYS A 608 -4.55 -2.51 24.15
N GLY A 609 -3.36 -3.01 24.50
CA GLY A 609 -3.07 -3.50 25.86
C GLY A 609 -4.06 -4.57 26.32
N PRO A 610 -4.79 -4.37 27.44
CA PRO A 610 -5.79 -5.33 27.92
C PRO A 610 -6.95 -5.63 26.95
N LEU A 611 -7.20 -4.74 25.98
CA LEU A 611 -8.24 -4.87 24.95
C LEU A 611 -7.69 -5.41 23.62
N LYS A 612 -6.41 -5.80 23.56
CA LYS A 612 -5.79 -6.33 22.34
C LYS A 612 -6.63 -7.47 21.76
N GLY A 613 -6.89 -7.37 20.46
CA GLY A 613 -7.73 -8.32 19.70
C GLY A 613 -9.19 -7.91 19.55
N LEU A 614 -9.69 -6.93 20.32
CA LEU A 614 -11.02 -6.34 20.13
C LEU A 614 -10.98 -5.26 19.04
N LYS A 615 -11.86 -5.35 18.06
CA LYS A 615 -12.18 -4.27 17.12
C LYS A 615 -13.67 -3.99 17.11
N VAL A 616 -14.03 -2.72 16.97
CA VAL A 616 -15.42 -2.26 16.88
C VAL A 616 -15.56 -1.37 15.65
N ALA A 617 -16.62 -1.55 14.87
CA ALA A 617 -17.01 -0.61 13.83
C ALA A 617 -18.47 -0.22 14.02
N ILE A 618 -18.78 1.07 14.00
CA ILE A 618 -20.13 1.57 14.27
C ILE A 618 -20.40 2.80 13.41
N GLY A 619 -21.55 2.84 12.76
CA GLY A 619 -21.88 4.00 11.94
C GLY A 619 -23.24 3.90 11.27
N PRO A 620 -23.77 5.04 10.80
CA PRO A 620 -24.99 5.09 10.00
C PRO A 620 -24.83 4.41 8.63
N GLN A 621 -23.61 4.38 8.07
CA GLN A 621 -23.35 3.75 6.79
C GLN A 621 -21.86 3.39 6.68
N LEU A 622 -21.43 2.30 7.31
CA LEU A 622 -20.01 1.91 7.33
C LEU A 622 -19.44 1.71 5.92
N TRP A 623 -20.20 1.07 5.02
CA TRP A 623 -19.90 0.97 3.59
C TRP A 623 -21.09 1.47 2.76
N TRP A 624 -20.87 1.80 1.49
CA TRP A 624 -21.91 2.44 0.67
C TRP A 624 -23.11 1.49 0.48
N GLY A 625 -24.30 1.96 0.87
CA GLY A 625 -25.52 1.15 0.89
C GLY A 625 -25.75 0.32 2.15
N ALA A 626 -24.86 0.37 3.15
CA ALA A 626 -25.07 -0.30 4.44
C ALA A 626 -26.26 0.26 5.21
N ASN A 627 -26.88 -0.59 6.03
CA ASN A 627 -27.78 -0.14 7.09
C ASN A 627 -26.97 0.52 8.21
N PRO A 628 -27.58 1.41 9.01
CA PRO A 628 -27.01 1.82 10.29
C PRO A 628 -26.73 0.60 11.15
N THR A 629 -25.46 0.36 11.48
CA THR A 629 -25.04 -0.92 12.07
C THR A 629 -23.87 -0.78 13.02
N MET A 630 -23.64 -1.83 13.80
CA MET A 630 -22.48 -2.02 14.65
C MET A 630 -21.91 -3.42 14.51
N LEU A 631 -20.58 -3.53 14.50
CA LEU A 631 -19.83 -4.76 14.44
C LEU A 631 -18.82 -4.81 15.59
N PHE A 632 -18.68 -5.99 16.18
CA PHE A 632 -17.68 -6.30 17.19
C PHE A 632 -16.93 -7.53 16.74
N LYS A 633 -15.61 -7.42 16.61
CA LYS A 633 -14.70 -8.54 16.32
C LYS A 633 -13.79 -8.75 17.52
N TYR A 634 -13.59 -9.99 17.92
CA TYR A 634 -12.58 -10.36 18.90
C TYR A 634 -11.75 -11.53 18.38
N LYS A 635 -10.45 -11.30 18.17
CA LYS A 635 -9.48 -12.33 17.78
C LYS A 635 -8.55 -12.63 18.95
N LYS A 636 -8.33 -13.92 19.23
CA LYS A 636 -7.41 -14.38 20.27
C LYS A 636 -6.66 -15.63 19.84
N HIS A 637 -5.34 -15.62 20.06
CA HIS A 637 -4.50 -16.80 19.92
C HIS A 637 -4.59 -17.66 21.19
N ILE A 638 -4.99 -18.92 21.05
CA ILE A 638 -5.12 -19.88 22.16
C ILE A 638 -4.40 -21.18 21.78
N GLY A 639 -3.21 -21.39 22.36
CA GLY A 639 -2.41 -22.58 22.14
C GLY A 639 -1.77 -22.60 20.74
N LYS A 640 -2.42 -23.25 19.77
CA LYS A 640 -1.99 -23.32 18.36
C LYS A 640 -3.11 -22.94 17.40
N PHE A 641 -4.08 -22.20 17.91
CA PHE A 641 -5.31 -21.86 17.20
C PHE A 641 -5.53 -20.37 17.32
N ASP A 642 -5.90 -19.75 16.21
CA ASP A 642 -6.45 -18.41 16.20
C ASP A 642 -7.97 -18.52 16.14
N ILE A 643 -8.64 -17.89 17.10
CA ILE A 643 -10.09 -17.94 17.21
C ILE A 643 -10.61 -16.51 17.06
N THR A 644 -11.48 -16.32 16.07
CA THR A 644 -12.09 -15.03 15.76
C THR A 644 -13.60 -15.13 15.89
N GLY A 645 -14.19 -14.29 16.73
CA GLY A 645 -15.65 -14.13 16.83
C GLY A 645 -16.06 -12.77 16.31
N ILE A 646 -17.12 -12.71 15.50
CA ILE A 646 -17.70 -11.45 14.99
C ILE A 646 -19.19 -11.43 15.26
N TYR A 647 -19.68 -10.33 15.81
CA TYR A 647 -21.09 -10.04 15.98
C TYR A 647 -21.44 -8.76 15.22
N HIS A 648 -22.48 -8.81 14.39
CA HIS A 648 -22.98 -7.71 13.59
C HIS A 648 -24.46 -7.49 13.87
N ARG A 649 -24.87 -6.23 14.03
CA ARG A 649 -26.27 -5.92 14.27
C ARG A 649 -26.66 -4.55 13.73
N ASP A 650 -27.68 -4.55 12.89
CA ASP A 650 -28.32 -3.32 12.44
C ASP A 650 -29.13 -2.66 13.58
N PHE A 651 -29.12 -1.33 13.62
CA PHE A 651 -29.88 -0.56 14.61
C PHE A 651 -31.38 -0.64 14.36
N GLU A 652 -31.79 -0.48 13.10
CA GLU A 652 -33.18 -0.69 12.68
C GLU A 652 -33.45 -2.19 12.59
N LYS A 653 -34.52 -2.64 13.23
CA LYS A 653 -34.87 -4.07 13.36
C LYS A 653 -36.29 -4.37 12.94
N GLU A 654 -37.10 -3.36 12.71
CA GLU A 654 -38.47 -3.58 12.28
C GLU A 654 -38.50 -3.66 10.75
N VAL A 655 -38.99 -4.80 10.26
CA VAL A 655 -39.38 -4.91 8.86
C VAL A 655 -40.82 -4.47 8.76
N VAL A 656 -41.04 -3.33 8.10
CA VAL A 656 -42.38 -2.86 7.77
C VAL A 656 -42.78 -3.40 6.40
N LEU A 657 -43.88 -4.15 6.36
CA LEU A 657 -44.46 -4.71 5.14
C LEU A 657 -45.78 -4.00 4.82
N ASP A 658 -46.09 -3.82 3.53
CA ASP A 658 -47.40 -3.37 3.08
C ASP A 658 -48.44 -4.53 3.09
N GLU A 659 -49.68 -4.23 2.68
CA GLU A 659 -50.78 -5.20 2.62
C GLU A 659 -50.50 -6.40 1.70
N ASN A 660 -49.56 -6.27 0.76
CA ASN A 660 -49.16 -7.31 -0.18
C ASN A 660 -47.90 -8.07 0.29
N GLY A 661 -47.39 -7.77 1.49
CA GLY A 661 -46.19 -8.39 2.04
C GLY A 661 -44.87 -7.84 1.47
N ARG A 662 -44.91 -6.72 0.75
CA ARG A 662 -43.73 -6.04 0.19
C ARG A 662 -43.10 -5.12 1.23
N ARG A 663 -41.78 -5.09 1.35
CA ARG A 663 -41.10 -4.21 2.31
C ARG A 663 -41.20 -2.74 1.91
N ILE A 664 -41.48 -1.90 2.89
CA ILE A 664 -41.50 -0.44 2.73
C ILE A 664 -40.08 0.09 2.98
N LEU A 665 -39.54 0.82 1.99
CA LEU A 665 -38.22 1.44 2.09
C LEU A 665 -38.35 2.93 2.36
N ASP A 666 -37.44 3.48 3.16
CA ASP A 666 -37.34 4.92 3.36
C ASP A 666 -36.93 5.60 2.03
N ILE A 667 -37.66 6.65 1.68
CA ILE A 667 -37.37 7.45 0.48
C ILE A 667 -36.00 8.11 0.54
N ASN A 668 -35.50 8.46 1.74
CA ASN A 668 -34.16 9.01 1.93
C ASN A 668 -33.07 7.99 1.65
N GLN A 669 -33.29 6.71 1.97
CA GLN A 669 -32.34 5.64 1.67
C GLN A 669 -32.26 5.35 0.16
N THR A 670 -33.42 5.31 -0.51
CA THR A 670 -33.51 5.01 -1.96
C THR A 670 -33.05 6.15 -2.87
N ARG A 671 -33.07 7.41 -2.39
CA ARG A 671 -32.56 8.58 -3.11
C ARG A 671 -31.08 8.49 -3.51
N SER A 672 -30.31 7.65 -2.82
CA SER A 672 -28.90 7.37 -3.14
C SER A 672 -28.71 6.47 -4.38
N GLY A 673 -29.78 5.94 -4.97
CA GLY A 673 -29.70 5.00 -6.09
C GLY A 673 -29.24 3.59 -5.69
N VAL A 674 -29.26 3.28 -4.39
CA VAL A 674 -28.94 1.96 -3.84
C VAL A 674 -30.14 1.43 -3.06
N ILE A 675 -30.40 0.14 -3.18
CA ILE A 675 -31.40 -0.56 -2.36
C ILE A 675 -30.69 -1.11 -1.12
N PRO A 676 -31.04 -0.66 0.09
CA PRO A 676 -30.41 -1.17 1.31
C PRO A 676 -30.70 -2.67 1.49
N PRO A 677 -29.76 -3.44 2.06
CA PRO A 677 -30.01 -4.83 2.41
C PRO A 677 -31.12 -4.93 3.46
N TRP A 678 -31.75 -6.09 3.56
CA TRP A 678 -32.69 -6.34 4.65
C TRP A 678 -32.00 -6.17 6.01
N PRO A 679 -32.66 -5.54 7.01
CA PRO A 679 -32.14 -5.49 8.38
C PRO A 679 -31.71 -6.86 8.87
N THR A 680 -30.55 -6.97 9.51
CA THR A 680 -30.03 -8.27 9.95
C THR A 680 -29.22 -8.20 11.26
N GLU A 681 -29.34 -9.27 12.03
CA GLU A 681 -28.48 -9.61 13.16
C GLU A 681 -27.73 -10.90 12.83
N ARG A 682 -26.40 -10.87 12.98
CA ARG A 682 -25.51 -11.94 12.54
C ARG A 682 -24.39 -12.20 13.56
N ALA A 683 -23.98 -13.45 13.65
CA ALA A 683 -22.84 -13.87 14.46
C ALA A 683 -22.02 -14.91 13.70
N ALA A 684 -20.70 -14.79 13.75
CA ALA A 684 -19.78 -15.72 13.14
C ALA A 684 -18.67 -16.11 14.11
N ILE A 685 -18.19 -17.35 14.00
CA ILE A 685 -16.96 -17.80 14.64
C ILE A 685 -16.09 -18.50 13.59
N ALA A 686 -14.81 -18.21 13.59
CA ALA A 686 -13.79 -18.85 12.76
C ALA A 686 -12.65 -19.35 13.64
N ILE A 687 -12.13 -20.54 13.30
CA ILE A 687 -11.00 -21.18 13.96
C ILE A 687 -9.97 -21.49 12.88
N GLU A 688 -8.78 -20.92 13.02
CA GLU A 688 -7.64 -21.08 12.15
C GLU A 688 -6.56 -21.90 12.86
N ARG A 689 -5.85 -22.76 12.11
CA ARG A 689 -4.67 -23.46 12.60
C ARG A 689 -3.72 -23.82 11.46
N GLU A 690 -2.45 -23.56 11.71
CA GLU A 690 -1.35 -24.00 10.85
C GLU A 690 -0.64 -25.24 11.40
N PHE A 691 -0.22 -26.13 10.51
CA PHE A 691 0.58 -27.32 10.82
C PHE A 691 1.59 -27.57 9.70
N GLY A 692 2.78 -27.03 9.87
CA GLY A 692 3.84 -27.10 8.86
C GLY A 692 3.42 -26.31 7.62
N LYS A 693 3.20 -27.01 6.51
CA LYS A 693 2.82 -26.40 5.22
C LYS A 693 1.32 -26.26 5.02
N PHE A 694 0.49 -26.69 5.96
CA PHE A 694 -0.95 -26.68 5.81
C PHE A 694 -1.61 -25.69 6.76
N GLY A 695 -2.57 -24.92 6.24
CA GLY A 695 -3.52 -24.14 7.02
C GLY A 695 -4.91 -24.78 6.95
N ILE A 696 -5.62 -24.79 8.08
CA ILE A 696 -7.05 -25.14 8.15
C ILE A 696 -7.78 -23.97 8.78
N GLU A 697 -8.88 -23.57 8.15
CA GLU A 697 -9.82 -22.57 8.66
C GLU A 697 -11.23 -23.16 8.62
N LEU A 698 -11.92 -23.15 9.75
CA LEU A 698 -13.28 -23.67 9.91
C LEU A 698 -14.14 -22.60 10.56
N GLY A 699 -15.32 -22.32 9.99
CA GLY A 699 -16.21 -21.32 10.55
C GLY A 699 -17.69 -21.69 10.48
N GLY A 700 -18.44 -21.12 11.40
CA GLY A 700 -19.90 -21.17 11.46
C GLY A 700 -20.49 -19.76 11.48
N LEU A 701 -21.63 -19.62 10.81
CA LEU A 701 -22.40 -18.39 10.67
C LEU A 701 -23.82 -18.60 11.16
N TRP A 702 -24.38 -17.61 11.84
CA TRP A 702 -25.80 -17.43 12.06
C TRP A 702 -26.25 -16.05 11.57
N SER A 703 -27.36 -15.97 10.84
CA SER A 703 -28.03 -14.73 10.42
C SER A 703 -29.53 -15.00 10.33
N GLY A 704 -30.37 -14.27 11.06
CA GLY A 704 -31.76 -14.72 11.20
C GLY A 704 -32.82 -13.72 11.67
N SER A 705 -32.41 -12.78 12.51
CA SER A 705 -33.33 -11.77 13.05
C SER A 705 -33.26 -10.50 12.20
N PRO A 706 -34.40 -9.87 11.84
CA PRO A 706 -35.80 -10.21 12.13
C PRO A 706 -36.47 -11.07 11.04
N LEU A 707 -35.70 -11.66 10.11
CA LEU A 707 -36.23 -12.24 8.86
C LEU A 707 -37.01 -13.55 9.03
N ASN A 708 -36.87 -14.24 10.16
CA ASN A 708 -37.68 -15.42 10.49
C ASN A 708 -39.18 -15.14 10.37
N GLY A 709 -39.90 -16.00 9.65
CA GLY A 709 -41.34 -15.89 9.43
C GLY A 709 -41.74 -15.00 8.25
N ILE A 710 -40.83 -14.24 7.65
CA ILE A 710 -41.09 -13.48 6.42
C ILE A 710 -41.34 -14.46 5.27
N GLY A 711 -42.39 -14.19 4.49
CA GLY A 711 -42.79 -15.04 3.39
C GLY A 711 -41.92 -14.86 2.15
N PHE A 712 -41.75 -15.93 1.37
CA PHE A 712 -41.14 -15.89 0.04
C PHE A 712 -41.86 -16.87 -0.89
N GLN A 713 -41.72 -16.67 -2.21
CA GLN A 713 -42.28 -17.62 -3.18
C GLN A 713 -41.29 -18.72 -3.58
N ASP A 714 -41.82 -19.93 -3.71
CA ASP A 714 -41.14 -21.09 -4.30
C ASP A 714 -42.08 -21.78 -5.29
N VAL A 715 -41.54 -22.56 -6.23
CA VAL A 715 -42.35 -23.29 -7.20
C VAL A 715 -41.90 -24.73 -7.35
N ARG A 716 -42.88 -25.61 -7.62
CA ARG A 716 -42.60 -27.00 -8.02
C ARG A 716 -43.39 -27.35 -9.27
N GLY A 717 -42.76 -28.04 -10.21
CA GLY A 717 -43.41 -28.45 -11.45
C GLY A 717 -42.46 -28.46 -12.63
N THR A 718 -43.03 -28.35 -13.82
CA THR A 718 -42.32 -28.33 -15.10
C THR A 718 -42.72 -27.09 -15.90
N PRO A 719 -41.95 -26.66 -16.90
CA PRO A 719 -42.29 -25.53 -17.76
C PRO A 719 -43.77 -25.53 -18.20
N GLY A 720 -44.44 -24.39 -18.00
CA GLY A 720 -45.87 -24.20 -18.27
C GLY A 720 -46.86 -24.83 -17.28
N ASN A 721 -46.40 -25.55 -16.24
CA ASN A 721 -47.24 -26.15 -15.20
C ASN A 721 -46.55 -26.16 -13.83
N TYR A 722 -46.63 -25.03 -13.13
CA TYR A 722 -46.04 -24.84 -11.81
C TYR A 722 -47.10 -24.69 -10.73
N VAL A 723 -46.82 -25.28 -9.57
CA VAL A 723 -47.54 -25.01 -8.32
C VAL A 723 -46.72 -24.01 -7.52
N VAL A 724 -47.30 -22.84 -7.25
CA VAL A 724 -46.69 -21.76 -6.48
C VAL A 724 -46.95 -22.00 -4.99
N TYR A 725 -45.89 -21.99 -4.20
CA TYR A 725 -45.91 -22.09 -2.74
C TYR A 725 -45.49 -20.75 -2.13
N GLN A 726 -46.17 -20.36 -1.07
CA GLN A 726 -45.74 -19.27 -0.20
C GLN A 726 -45.13 -19.90 1.05
N ASP A 727 -43.80 -19.99 1.09
CA ASP A 727 -43.08 -20.50 2.24
C ASP A 727 -42.62 -19.35 3.14
N ARG A 728 -42.04 -19.66 4.30
CA ARG A 728 -41.55 -18.68 5.27
C ARG A 728 -40.17 -19.07 5.76
N ILE A 729 -39.31 -18.07 5.95
CA ILE A 729 -37.99 -18.27 6.53
C ILE A 729 -38.10 -18.95 7.90
N GLN A 730 -37.39 -20.06 8.07
CA GLN A 730 -37.31 -20.84 9.29
C GLN A 730 -35.96 -20.64 9.98
N SER A 731 -35.88 -20.97 11.27
CA SER A 731 -34.61 -20.87 12.01
C SER A 731 -33.50 -21.78 11.48
N SER A 732 -33.83 -22.81 10.71
CA SER A 732 -32.84 -23.65 10.00
C SER A 732 -32.15 -22.91 8.84
N ASP A 733 -32.81 -21.91 8.24
CA ASP A 733 -32.31 -21.17 7.08
C ASP A 733 -31.25 -20.13 7.47
N ASN A 734 -31.03 -19.97 8.77
CA ASN A 734 -30.18 -18.94 9.35
C ASN A 734 -28.72 -19.37 9.46
N TRP A 735 -28.46 -20.66 9.38
CA TRP A 735 -27.15 -21.24 9.65
C TRP A 735 -26.34 -21.41 8.38
N GLY A 736 -25.06 -21.09 8.45
CA GLY A 736 -24.08 -21.34 7.41
C GLY A 736 -22.80 -21.93 8.00
N GLY A 737 -22.06 -22.67 7.18
CA GLY A 737 -20.77 -23.22 7.55
C GLY A 737 -19.79 -23.13 6.38
N LYS A 738 -18.53 -22.85 6.70
CA LYS A 738 -17.45 -22.77 5.71
C LYS A 738 -16.19 -23.46 6.22
N ALA A 739 -15.47 -24.09 5.31
CA ALA A 739 -14.20 -24.74 5.59
C ALA A 739 -13.21 -24.43 4.47
N LYS A 740 -11.96 -24.11 4.82
CA LYS A 740 -10.87 -23.85 3.89
C LYS A 740 -9.62 -24.59 4.35
N ILE A 741 -8.92 -25.19 3.39
CA ILE A 741 -7.64 -25.85 3.59
C ILE A 741 -6.66 -25.23 2.60
N THR A 742 -5.49 -24.84 3.08
CA THR A 742 -4.37 -24.35 2.27
C THR A 742 -3.17 -25.28 2.40
N PHE A 743 -2.37 -25.37 1.35
CA PHE A 743 -1.06 -25.98 1.33
C PHE A 743 -0.07 -25.02 0.67
N GLU A 744 1.04 -24.71 1.34
CA GLU A 744 2.08 -23.79 0.87
C GLU A 744 3.43 -24.49 0.80
N GLY A 745 3.96 -24.64 -0.42
CA GLY A 745 5.01 -25.60 -0.69
C GLY A 745 5.98 -25.18 -1.78
N GLY A 746 6.78 -24.14 -1.52
CA GLY A 746 7.84 -23.70 -2.42
C GLY A 746 7.27 -23.23 -3.76
N ARG A 747 7.40 -24.05 -4.81
CA ARG A 747 6.86 -23.75 -6.15
C ARG A 747 5.38 -24.09 -6.32
N PHE A 748 4.78 -24.83 -5.40
CA PHE A 748 3.39 -25.28 -5.52
C PHE A 748 2.60 -24.90 -4.27
N ASN A 749 1.51 -24.15 -4.47
CA ASN A 749 0.54 -23.84 -3.43
C ASN A 749 -0.84 -24.33 -3.87
N TRP A 750 -1.67 -24.83 -2.97
CA TRP A 750 -3.01 -25.33 -3.28
C TRP A 750 -4.01 -24.94 -2.20
N TYR A 751 -5.26 -24.71 -2.59
CA TYR A 751 -6.35 -24.56 -1.63
C TYR A 751 -7.60 -25.31 -2.07
N GLY A 752 -8.40 -25.68 -1.07
CA GLY A 752 -9.76 -26.13 -1.23
C GLY A 752 -10.67 -25.41 -0.23
N GLN A 753 -11.83 -24.97 -0.68
CA GLN A 753 -12.84 -24.31 0.14
C GLN A 753 -14.21 -24.92 -0.15
N ALA A 754 -15.02 -25.10 0.89
CA ALA A 754 -16.41 -25.49 0.74
C ALA A 754 -17.29 -24.66 1.69
N ALA A 755 -18.47 -24.28 1.23
CA ALA A 755 -19.47 -23.58 2.02
C ALA A 755 -20.86 -24.18 1.83
N ALA A 756 -21.66 -24.16 2.89
CA ALA A 756 -23.09 -24.46 2.86
C ALA A 756 -23.81 -23.39 3.67
N MET A 757 -24.62 -22.58 2.99
CA MET A 757 -25.22 -21.36 3.53
C MET A 757 -26.74 -21.45 3.40
N GLY A 758 -27.46 -21.43 4.52
CA GLY A 758 -28.93 -21.34 4.55
C GLY A 758 -29.48 -20.11 3.82
N LEU A 759 -30.80 -20.05 3.60
CA LEU A 759 -31.42 -19.09 2.67
C LEU A 759 -31.05 -17.63 2.93
N ILE A 760 -30.91 -17.26 4.21
CA ILE A 760 -30.58 -15.91 4.64
C ILE A 760 -29.27 -15.83 5.43
N ALA A 761 -28.48 -16.90 5.42
CA ALA A 761 -27.13 -16.96 6.00
C ALA A 761 -26.15 -16.13 5.16
N ASN A 762 -26.37 -14.82 5.07
CA ASN A 762 -25.59 -13.91 4.25
C ASN A 762 -24.32 -13.44 5.01
N GLY A 763 -23.16 -13.75 4.44
CA GLY A 763 -21.88 -13.12 4.78
C GLY A 763 -21.63 -11.90 3.88
N GLY A 764 -20.41 -11.80 3.37
CA GLY A 764 -19.98 -10.90 2.30
C GLY A 764 -18.95 -11.58 1.40
N ALA A 765 -18.68 -10.98 0.25
CA ALA A 765 -17.78 -11.54 -0.74
C ALA A 765 -16.34 -11.70 -0.18
N ASP A 766 -15.66 -12.76 -0.62
CA ASP A 766 -14.27 -13.01 -0.23
C ASP A 766 -13.33 -11.98 -0.87
N GLN A 767 -12.76 -11.12 -0.02
CA GLN A 767 -11.86 -10.05 -0.40
C GLN A 767 -10.39 -10.46 -0.36
N THR A 768 -10.08 -11.61 0.23
CA THR A 768 -8.70 -12.06 0.41
C THR A 768 -8.07 -12.58 -0.89
N LEU A 769 -6.78 -12.31 -1.06
CA LEU A 769 -5.93 -12.96 -2.05
C LEU A 769 -5.34 -14.21 -1.42
N THR A 770 -5.86 -15.40 -1.77
CA THR A 770 -5.35 -16.64 -1.19
C THR A 770 -3.90 -16.93 -1.62
N PHE A 771 -3.61 -16.88 -2.94
CA PHE A 771 -2.23 -17.05 -3.46
C PHE A 771 -1.90 -16.18 -4.68
N THR A 772 -2.91 -15.71 -5.41
CA THR A 772 -2.76 -15.01 -6.70
C THR A 772 -4.06 -14.28 -7.04
N GLY A 773 -4.05 -13.48 -8.11
CA GLY A 773 -5.18 -12.64 -8.53
C GLY A 773 -6.35 -13.35 -9.22
N TRP A 774 -6.80 -14.51 -8.72
CA TRP A 774 -7.99 -15.19 -9.25
C TRP A 774 -9.25 -14.32 -9.14
N LYS A 775 -10.07 -14.33 -10.21
CA LYS A 775 -11.39 -13.70 -10.27
C LYS A 775 -12.52 -14.60 -9.76
N LEU A 776 -12.36 -15.92 -9.79
CA LEU A 776 -13.34 -16.85 -9.20
C LEU A 776 -13.16 -16.90 -7.68
N ARG A 777 -14.14 -16.33 -6.96
CA ARG A 777 -14.15 -16.24 -5.50
C ARG A 777 -15.54 -16.52 -4.93
N ASP A 778 -15.58 -16.89 -3.66
CA ASP A 778 -16.83 -17.08 -2.92
C ASP A 778 -17.61 -15.75 -2.83
N THR A 779 -18.89 -15.78 -3.21
CA THR A 779 -19.75 -14.60 -3.23
C THR A 779 -20.27 -14.23 -1.83
N GLY A 780 -20.13 -15.12 -0.84
CA GLY A 780 -20.60 -14.92 0.53
C GLY A 780 -22.13 -14.83 0.66
N SER A 781 -22.86 -15.17 -0.39
CA SER A 781 -24.32 -15.08 -0.44
C SER A 781 -24.96 -16.22 0.36
N GLY A 782 -26.13 -15.97 0.96
CA GLY A 782 -27.02 -17.02 1.45
C GLY A 782 -27.62 -17.84 0.30
N ASN A 783 -28.38 -18.88 0.64
CA ASN A 783 -29.02 -19.79 -0.30
C ASN A 783 -28.01 -20.42 -1.27
N VAL A 784 -26.92 -21.03 -0.78
CA VAL A 784 -25.91 -21.64 -1.65
C VAL A 784 -25.14 -22.76 -0.98
N THR A 785 -24.81 -23.80 -1.74
CA THR A 785 -23.71 -24.73 -1.45
C THR A 785 -22.64 -24.54 -2.50
N SER A 786 -21.38 -24.35 -2.09
CA SER A 786 -20.27 -24.09 -2.99
C SER A 786 -19.02 -24.88 -2.64
N VAL A 787 -18.23 -25.17 -3.68
CA VAL A 787 -16.88 -25.76 -3.58
C VAL A 787 -15.97 -25.00 -4.53
N LEU A 788 -14.84 -24.54 -4.01
CA LEU A 788 -13.78 -23.89 -4.77
C LEU A 788 -12.46 -24.63 -4.55
N SER A 789 -11.64 -24.73 -5.59
CA SER A 789 -10.27 -25.22 -5.43
C SER A 789 -9.39 -24.71 -6.56
N GLY A 790 -8.18 -24.31 -6.21
CA GLY A 790 -7.17 -23.87 -7.15
C GLY A 790 -5.77 -24.17 -6.63
N PHE A 791 -4.79 -24.07 -7.52
CA PHE A 791 -3.39 -24.18 -7.15
C PHE A 791 -2.55 -23.23 -7.98
N THR A 792 -1.41 -22.81 -7.45
CA THR A 792 -0.38 -22.09 -8.19
C THR A 792 0.84 -22.99 -8.37
N PHE A 793 1.48 -22.86 -9.53
CA PHE A 793 2.73 -23.54 -9.84
C PHE A 793 3.72 -22.55 -10.46
N ALA A 794 4.81 -22.28 -9.75
CA ALA A 794 5.89 -21.41 -10.20
C ALA A 794 6.94 -22.18 -11.01
N ALA A 795 7.25 -21.69 -12.21
CA ALA A 795 8.25 -22.22 -13.13
C ALA A 795 9.16 -21.09 -13.64
N GLY A 796 10.21 -20.77 -12.90
CA GLY A 796 11.08 -19.65 -13.20
C GLY A 796 10.33 -18.33 -13.03
N LYS A 797 10.21 -17.54 -14.10
CA LYS A 797 9.49 -16.26 -14.13
C LYS A 797 7.99 -16.40 -14.42
N PHE A 798 7.51 -17.64 -14.62
CA PHE A 798 6.11 -17.90 -14.91
C PHE A 798 5.40 -18.51 -13.70
N GLN A 799 4.15 -18.10 -13.47
CA GLN A 799 3.22 -18.75 -12.57
C GLN A 799 2.02 -19.25 -13.37
N PHE A 800 1.63 -20.51 -13.15
CA PHE A 800 0.40 -21.09 -13.70
C PHE A 800 -0.57 -21.33 -12.56
N ALA A 801 -1.79 -20.81 -12.68
CA ALA A 801 -2.75 -20.81 -11.60
C ALA A 801 -4.17 -21.15 -12.09
N PRO A 802 -4.52 -22.43 -12.23
CA PRO A 802 -5.89 -22.84 -12.45
C PRO A 802 -6.72 -22.74 -11.15
N ASN A 803 -8.00 -22.41 -11.31
CA ASN A 803 -8.98 -22.34 -10.24
C ASN A 803 -10.35 -22.82 -10.74
N PHE A 804 -11.11 -23.47 -9.86
CA PHE A 804 -12.39 -24.09 -10.21
C PHE A 804 -13.43 -23.74 -9.16
N MET A 805 -14.67 -23.60 -9.62
CA MET A 805 -15.82 -23.31 -8.76
C MET A 805 -17.00 -24.17 -9.21
N TRP A 806 -17.66 -24.77 -8.24
CA TRP A 806 -19.01 -25.30 -8.38
C TRP A 806 -19.86 -24.66 -7.29
N GLN A 807 -21.04 -24.16 -7.65
CA GLN A 807 -22.01 -23.69 -6.69
C GLN A 807 -23.42 -23.98 -7.17
N LYS A 808 -24.33 -24.19 -6.22
CA LYS A 808 -25.74 -24.40 -6.48
C LYS A 808 -26.59 -23.80 -5.37
N PRO A 809 -27.68 -23.09 -5.69
CA PRO A 809 -28.59 -22.61 -4.66
C PRO A 809 -29.36 -23.76 -3.99
N ILE A 810 -29.79 -23.55 -2.74
CA ILE A 810 -30.62 -24.53 -2.01
C ILE A 810 -32.04 -24.51 -2.56
N VAL A 811 -32.56 -23.31 -2.81
CA VAL A 811 -33.81 -23.03 -3.51
C VAL A 811 -33.49 -22.34 -4.82
N ASP A 812 -33.86 -22.96 -5.93
CA ASP A 812 -33.60 -22.48 -7.29
C ASP A 812 -34.34 -21.16 -7.59
N ALA A 813 -33.88 -20.44 -8.62
CA ALA A 813 -34.54 -19.22 -9.11
C ALA A 813 -35.98 -19.50 -9.58
N MET A 814 -36.84 -18.48 -9.49
CA MET A 814 -38.17 -18.59 -10.08
C MET A 814 -38.07 -18.72 -11.62
N PRO A 815 -38.78 -19.67 -12.25
CA PRO A 815 -38.82 -19.80 -13.71
C PRO A 815 -39.40 -18.55 -14.37
N GLN A 816 -38.85 -18.17 -15.53
CA GLN A 816 -39.33 -17.00 -16.28
C GLN A 816 -40.76 -17.18 -16.81
N ASP A 817 -41.20 -18.41 -17.02
CA ASP A 817 -42.54 -18.76 -17.51
C ASP A 817 -43.54 -19.05 -16.37
N VAL A 818 -43.22 -18.66 -15.13
CA VAL A 818 -44.11 -18.85 -13.98
C VAL A 818 -45.44 -18.09 -14.18
N GLN A 819 -46.56 -18.78 -14.00
CA GLN A 819 -47.90 -18.22 -14.15
C GLN A 819 -48.40 -17.58 -12.84
N GLY A 820 -49.28 -16.59 -12.95
CA GLY A 820 -49.96 -15.98 -11.80
C GLY A 820 -50.68 -17.05 -10.95
N PRO A 821 -50.55 -17.04 -9.61
CA PRO A 821 -50.08 -15.94 -8.74
C PRO A 821 -48.56 -15.85 -8.54
N GLY A 822 -47.75 -16.65 -9.23
CA GLY A 822 -46.29 -16.64 -9.11
C GLY A 822 -45.64 -15.43 -9.78
N ARG A 823 -44.50 -14.97 -9.23
CA ARG A 823 -43.67 -13.89 -9.78
C ARG A 823 -42.19 -14.21 -9.59
N LEU A 824 -41.31 -13.55 -10.36
CA LEU A 824 -39.89 -13.59 -10.07
C LEU A 824 -39.61 -12.98 -8.68
N ARG A 825 -38.77 -13.65 -7.89
CA ARG A 825 -38.36 -13.08 -6.59
C ARG A 825 -37.46 -11.87 -6.82
N ASN A 826 -37.38 -11.00 -5.83
CA ASN A 826 -36.44 -9.88 -5.81
C ASN A 826 -36.21 -9.43 -4.37
N ILE A 827 -35.16 -8.64 -4.15
CA ILE A 827 -34.74 -8.25 -2.79
C ILE A 827 -35.70 -7.27 -2.09
N ILE A 828 -36.76 -6.80 -2.75
CA ILE A 828 -37.78 -5.92 -2.16
C ILE A 828 -38.93 -6.77 -1.60
N ASP A 829 -39.43 -7.68 -2.42
CA ASP A 829 -40.61 -8.48 -2.09
C ASP A 829 -40.25 -9.81 -1.40
N ASP A 830 -38.99 -10.24 -1.44
CA ASP A 830 -38.50 -11.48 -0.84
C ASP A 830 -37.20 -11.26 -0.04
N PRO A 831 -36.99 -11.99 1.06
CA PRO A 831 -35.81 -11.87 1.94
C PRO A 831 -34.50 -12.35 1.29
N PHE A 832 -34.57 -13.07 0.17
CA PHE A 832 -33.42 -13.47 -0.64
C PHE A 832 -33.80 -13.55 -2.12
N SER A 833 -32.80 -13.58 -3.01
CA SER A 833 -32.99 -13.81 -4.44
C SER A 833 -31.80 -14.59 -5.03
N VAL A 834 -32.04 -15.35 -6.09
CA VAL A 834 -31.01 -16.10 -6.81
C VAL A 834 -30.41 -15.23 -7.91
N ARG A 835 -29.19 -14.74 -7.67
CA ARG A 835 -28.44 -13.85 -8.57
C ARG A 835 -27.01 -14.35 -8.73
N ALA A 836 -26.08 -13.85 -7.91
CA ALA A 836 -24.67 -14.27 -7.94
C ALA A 836 -24.46 -15.70 -7.42
N ASN A 837 -25.36 -16.19 -6.55
CA ASN A 837 -25.43 -17.56 -6.02
C ASN A 837 -26.14 -18.56 -6.95
N ARG A 838 -26.49 -18.16 -8.19
CA ARG A 838 -27.11 -19.08 -9.15
C ARG A 838 -26.22 -20.28 -9.44
N GLU A 839 -26.83 -21.37 -9.90
CA GLU A 839 -26.12 -22.58 -10.27
C GLU A 839 -25.02 -22.25 -11.29
N THR A 840 -23.78 -22.59 -10.94
CA THR A 840 -22.59 -22.24 -11.73
C THR A 840 -21.57 -23.36 -11.64
N THR A 841 -21.05 -23.77 -12.79
CA THR A 841 -19.79 -24.51 -12.89
C THR A 841 -18.80 -23.66 -13.65
N ALA A 842 -17.67 -23.32 -13.04
CA ALA A 842 -16.71 -22.39 -13.61
C ALA A 842 -15.27 -22.87 -13.46
N GLY A 843 -14.46 -22.46 -14.43
CA GLY A 843 -13.02 -22.66 -14.44
C GLY A 843 -12.31 -21.37 -14.81
N GLU A 844 -11.17 -21.15 -14.19
CA GLU A 844 -10.26 -20.03 -14.46
C GLU A 844 -8.86 -20.58 -14.65
N LEU A 845 -8.14 -20.07 -15.65
CA LEU A 845 -6.71 -20.25 -15.79
C LEU A 845 -6.06 -18.88 -15.81
N LEU A 846 -5.16 -18.63 -14.87
CA LEU A 846 -4.34 -17.43 -14.82
C LEU A 846 -2.88 -17.80 -15.05
N ILE A 847 -2.24 -17.15 -16.02
CA ILE A 847 -0.81 -17.29 -16.31
C ILE A 847 -0.17 -15.93 -16.04
N THR A 848 0.87 -15.91 -15.22
CA THR A 848 1.61 -14.70 -14.85
C THR A 848 3.03 -14.84 -15.35
N TYR A 849 3.56 -13.80 -16.00
CA TYR A 849 4.98 -13.64 -16.27
C TYR A 849 5.46 -12.42 -15.50
N ASP A 850 6.30 -12.65 -14.50
CA ASP A 850 6.84 -11.62 -13.62
C ASP A 850 8.34 -11.89 -13.41
N PRO A 851 9.23 -11.05 -13.98
CA PRO A 851 10.67 -11.20 -13.82
C PRO A 851 11.21 -10.65 -12.48
N THR A 852 10.39 -9.94 -11.69
CA THR A 852 10.77 -9.16 -10.50
C THR A 852 9.83 -9.49 -9.34
N PRO A 853 9.84 -10.73 -8.81
CA PRO A 853 8.87 -11.17 -7.81
C PRO A 853 8.90 -10.41 -6.47
N GLY A 854 9.90 -9.55 -6.23
CA GLY A 854 9.92 -8.65 -5.08
C GLY A 854 8.89 -7.52 -5.14
N THR A 855 8.29 -7.26 -6.32
CA THR A 855 7.23 -6.29 -6.56
C THR A 855 5.99 -7.02 -7.09
N TRP A 856 5.32 -7.77 -6.22
CA TRP A 856 4.37 -8.80 -6.64
C TRP A 856 3.22 -8.23 -7.49
N MET A 857 2.98 -8.84 -8.67
CA MET A 857 1.98 -8.43 -9.68
C MET A 857 0.55 -8.17 -9.16
N TYR A 858 0.19 -8.76 -8.02
CA TYR A 858 -1.17 -8.68 -7.44
C TYR A 858 -1.24 -7.82 -6.17
N GLU A 859 -0.17 -7.11 -5.82
CA GLU A 859 -0.20 -6.08 -4.79
C GLU A 859 -1.16 -4.97 -5.18
N TRP A 860 -1.81 -4.38 -4.17
CA TRP A 860 -2.76 -3.29 -4.37
C TRP A 860 -2.10 -2.05 -5.00
N ASP A 861 -0.80 -1.84 -4.73
CA ASP A 861 0.00 -0.74 -5.24
C ASP A 861 0.95 -1.11 -6.40
N ASN A 862 0.76 -2.28 -7.02
CA ASN A 862 1.62 -2.76 -8.12
C ASN A 862 1.77 -1.75 -9.28
N ASP A 863 0.75 -0.94 -9.56
CA ASP A 863 0.87 0.16 -10.54
C ASP A 863 2.05 1.10 -10.27
N ARG A 864 2.36 1.33 -8.99
CA ARG A 864 3.47 2.16 -8.50
C ARG A 864 4.72 1.32 -8.18
N SER A 865 4.56 0.17 -7.52
CA SER A 865 5.68 -0.64 -7.00
C SER A 865 6.38 -1.50 -8.06
N GLU A 866 5.66 -1.96 -9.10
CA GLU A 866 6.23 -2.81 -10.15
C GLU A 866 7.43 -2.14 -10.83
N ASP A 867 8.56 -2.86 -10.90
CA ASP A 867 9.80 -2.39 -11.49
C ASP A 867 10.29 -3.23 -12.69
N ALA A 868 9.49 -4.22 -13.12
CA ALA A 868 9.77 -4.99 -14.32
C ALA A 868 9.85 -4.11 -15.57
N LYS A 869 10.88 -4.37 -16.39
CA LYS A 869 10.90 -3.89 -17.80
C LYS A 869 9.67 -4.38 -18.57
N PHE A 870 9.17 -5.56 -18.23
CA PHE A 870 7.92 -6.10 -18.73
C PHE A 870 7.42 -7.21 -17.79
N ALA A 871 6.21 -7.07 -17.27
CA ALA A 871 5.45 -8.07 -16.55
C ALA A 871 4.04 -8.15 -17.16
N MET A 872 3.41 -9.32 -17.11
CA MET A 872 2.04 -9.47 -17.58
C MET A 872 1.32 -10.62 -16.90
N ASN A 873 -0.01 -10.57 -16.92
CA ASN A 873 -0.85 -11.74 -16.71
C ASN A 873 -1.76 -11.98 -17.91
N LEU A 874 -2.20 -13.22 -18.07
CA LEU A 874 -3.20 -13.64 -19.04
C LEU A 874 -4.14 -14.62 -18.34
N GLY A 875 -5.38 -14.17 -18.13
CA GLY A 875 -6.43 -14.94 -17.50
C GLY A 875 -7.52 -15.33 -18.49
N PHE A 876 -8.07 -16.53 -18.33
CA PHE A 876 -9.28 -16.99 -19.02
C PHE A 876 -10.26 -17.52 -17.98
N VAL A 877 -11.48 -16.96 -17.94
CA VAL A 877 -12.56 -17.41 -17.06
C VAL A 877 -13.70 -17.92 -17.92
N TYR A 878 -14.20 -19.10 -17.61
CA TYR A 878 -15.39 -19.70 -18.21
C TYR A 878 -16.41 -20.01 -17.13
N ARG A 879 -17.68 -19.66 -17.34
CA ARG A 879 -18.80 -19.91 -16.44
C ARG A 879 -19.94 -20.56 -17.22
N HIS A 880 -20.25 -21.81 -16.90
CA HIS A 880 -21.47 -22.47 -17.32
C HIS A 880 -22.60 -22.13 -16.35
N LEU A 881 -23.67 -21.49 -16.84
CA LEU A 881 -24.75 -20.97 -16.02
C LEU A 881 -26.08 -21.55 -16.55
N PRO A 882 -26.43 -22.79 -16.15
CA PRO A 882 -27.53 -23.55 -16.73
C PRO A 882 -28.91 -23.05 -16.33
N THR A 883 -29.00 -22.12 -15.37
CA THR A 883 -30.26 -21.61 -14.82
C THR A 883 -30.41 -20.11 -15.00
N THR A 884 -31.66 -19.65 -14.97
CA THR A 884 -32.03 -18.23 -14.97
C THR A 884 -31.78 -17.59 -13.61
N MET A 885 -31.85 -16.27 -13.55
CA MET A 885 -31.82 -15.53 -12.28
C MET A 885 -33.22 -15.15 -11.79
N ASP A 886 -33.32 -14.69 -10.56
CA ASP A 886 -34.43 -13.89 -10.06
C ASP A 886 -34.33 -12.42 -10.56
N ALA A 887 -35.39 -11.63 -10.36
CA ALA A 887 -35.52 -10.30 -10.94
C ALA A 887 -34.50 -9.30 -10.36
N HIS A 888 -33.96 -8.46 -11.24
CA HIS A 888 -33.11 -7.32 -10.85
C HIS A 888 -33.96 -6.11 -10.47
N ILE A 889 -33.40 -5.19 -9.68
CA ILE A 889 -34.02 -3.89 -9.41
C ILE A 889 -33.35 -2.84 -10.30
N GLY A 890 -34.12 -2.27 -11.22
CA GLY A 890 -33.69 -1.16 -12.07
C GLY A 890 -34.11 0.19 -11.50
N PHE A 891 -33.39 1.25 -11.88
CA PHE A 891 -33.73 2.64 -11.56
C PHE A 891 -34.04 3.43 -12.82
N LEU A 892 -35.11 4.21 -12.80
CA LEU A 892 -35.45 5.18 -13.84
C LEU A 892 -34.68 6.49 -13.62
N ALA A 893 -34.66 7.37 -14.63
CA ALA A 893 -33.99 8.67 -14.56
C ALA A 893 -34.45 9.55 -13.38
N ASN A 894 -35.72 9.44 -12.99
CA ASN A 894 -36.31 10.12 -11.83
C ASN A 894 -36.03 9.41 -10.48
N ARG A 895 -35.10 8.44 -10.46
CA ARG A 895 -34.73 7.60 -9.30
C ARG A 895 -35.84 6.68 -8.77
N THR A 896 -36.95 6.52 -9.49
CA THR A 896 -37.95 5.50 -9.17
C THR A 896 -37.38 4.11 -9.48
N PHE A 897 -37.46 3.19 -8.52
CA PHE A 897 -37.01 1.82 -8.70
C PHE A 897 -38.16 0.90 -9.11
N PHE A 898 -37.85 -0.18 -9.82
CA PHE A 898 -38.80 -1.23 -10.20
C PHE A 898 -38.10 -2.59 -10.30
N ALA A 899 -38.85 -3.68 -10.17
CA ALA A 899 -38.34 -5.01 -10.47
C ALA A 899 -38.57 -5.34 -11.96
N PHE A 900 -37.54 -5.83 -12.64
CA PHE A 900 -37.68 -6.24 -14.04
C PHE A 900 -38.68 -7.41 -14.16
N PRO A 901 -39.54 -7.41 -15.20
CA PRO A 901 -40.57 -8.44 -15.37
C PRO A 901 -39.99 -9.80 -15.79
N ASN A 902 -38.82 -9.81 -16.45
CA ASN A 902 -38.02 -11.00 -16.69
C ASN A 902 -36.62 -10.85 -16.08
N SER A 903 -35.78 -11.86 -16.24
CA SER A 903 -34.42 -11.89 -15.69
C SER A 903 -33.37 -12.30 -16.71
N ALA A 904 -32.11 -12.29 -16.29
CA ALA A 904 -31.02 -12.77 -17.11
C ALA A 904 -31.19 -14.29 -17.42
N PRO A 905 -31.10 -14.70 -18.69
CA PRO A 905 -31.28 -16.08 -19.10
C PRO A 905 -30.12 -17.00 -18.69
N ALA A 906 -30.33 -18.32 -18.83
CA ALA A 906 -29.26 -19.31 -18.79
C ALA A 906 -28.30 -19.12 -19.99
N GLN A 907 -27.00 -19.03 -19.73
CA GLN A 907 -25.99 -18.70 -20.74
C GLN A 907 -24.61 -19.25 -20.34
N ASP A 908 -23.75 -19.48 -21.34
CA ASP A 908 -22.32 -19.68 -21.11
C ASP A 908 -21.58 -18.35 -21.26
N LEU A 909 -20.89 -17.93 -20.19
CA LEU A 909 -20.10 -16.71 -20.19
C LEU A 909 -18.61 -17.03 -20.16
N TRP A 910 -17.82 -16.29 -20.92
CA TRP A 910 -16.37 -16.41 -20.94
C TRP A 910 -15.69 -15.07 -21.17
N GLU A 911 -14.52 -14.91 -20.55
CA GLU A 911 -13.70 -13.71 -20.66
C GLU A 911 -12.22 -14.07 -20.65
N VAL A 912 -11.49 -13.65 -21.68
CA VAL A 912 -10.03 -13.51 -21.66
C VAL A 912 -9.72 -12.12 -21.13
N HIS A 913 -8.77 -12.01 -20.21
CA HIS A 913 -8.29 -10.74 -19.70
C HIS A 913 -6.78 -10.73 -19.52
N SER A 914 -6.17 -9.56 -19.58
CA SER A 914 -4.72 -9.41 -19.41
C SER A 914 -4.41 -8.04 -18.84
N ARG A 915 -3.49 -8.02 -17.87
CA ARG A 915 -2.80 -6.82 -17.41
C ARG A 915 -1.35 -6.91 -17.86
N MET A 916 -0.81 -5.82 -18.37
CA MET A 916 0.58 -5.68 -18.80
C MET A 916 1.18 -4.45 -18.15
N VAL A 917 2.38 -4.59 -17.59
CA VAL A 917 3.15 -3.50 -16.99
C VAL A 917 4.53 -3.47 -17.63
N SER A 918 5.02 -2.28 -17.95
CA SER A 918 6.37 -2.08 -18.48
C SER A 918 6.95 -0.80 -17.91
N LYS A 919 8.02 -0.90 -17.11
CA LYS A 919 8.81 0.23 -16.64
C LYS A 919 10.19 0.18 -17.30
N LEU A 920 10.41 0.97 -18.35
CA LEU A 920 11.70 0.96 -19.05
C LEU A 920 12.76 1.83 -18.35
N GLY A 921 12.33 2.74 -17.47
CA GLY A 921 13.19 3.58 -16.64
C GLY A 921 12.37 4.42 -15.67
N SER A 922 13.03 5.29 -14.88
CA SER A 922 12.38 6.15 -13.87
C SER A 922 11.31 7.09 -14.45
N ASP A 923 11.50 7.46 -15.72
CA ASP A 923 10.73 8.50 -16.40
C ASP A 923 9.76 7.94 -17.42
N PHE A 924 9.82 6.64 -17.74
CA PHE A 924 8.93 6.02 -18.71
C PHE A 924 8.34 4.72 -18.20
N GLY A 925 7.01 4.68 -18.12
CA GLY A 925 6.29 3.46 -17.90
C GLY A 925 5.00 3.40 -18.70
N MET A 926 4.46 2.19 -18.79
CA MET A 926 3.17 1.91 -19.39
C MET A 926 2.46 0.79 -18.62
N VAL A 927 1.17 0.95 -18.39
CA VAL A 927 0.27 -0.07 -17.85
C VAL A 927 -0.90 -0.22 -18.82
N GLY A 928 -1.24 -1.44 -19.19
CA GLY A 928 -2.39 -1.73 -20.03
C GLY A 928 -3.25 -2.84 -19.43
N ASN A 929 -4.57 -2.64 -19.39
CA ASN A 929 -5.53 -3.70 -19.07
C ASN A 929 -6.43 -3.96 -20.27
N PHE A 930 -6.70 -5.22 -20.55
CA PHE A 930 -7.46 -5.65 -21.72
C PHE A 930 -8.42 -6.77 -21.33
N TYR A 931 -9.59 -6.80 -21.97
CA TYR A 931 -10.53 -7.90 -21.89
C TYR A 931 -11.22 -8.17 -23.23
N TYR A 932 -11.58 -9.42 -23.45
CA TYR A 932 -12.38 -9.88 -24.58
C TYR A 932 -13.26 -11.05 -24.17
N GLY A 933 -14.55 -10.98 -24.46
CA GLY A 933 -15.48 -12.01 -24.01
C GLY A 933 -16.91 -11.74 -24.40
N ASN A 934 -17.81 -12.57 -23.90
CA ASN A 934 -19.24 -12.32 -23.96
C ASN A 934 -19.79 -11.87 -22.60
N GLY A 935 -20.93 -11.20 -22.62
CA GLY A 935 -21.57 -10.68 -21.42
C GLY A 935 -23.08 -10.62 -21.55
N GLN A 936 -23.77 -10.80 -20.43
CA GLN A 936 -25.21 -10.63 -20.32
C GLN A 936 -25.55 -9.43 -19.43
N ALA A 937 -26.68 -8.80 -19.72
CA ALA A 937 -27.26 -7.72 -18.94
C ALA A 937 -27.76 -8.19 -17.56
N ASN A 938 -27.99 -7.25 -16.65
CA ASN A 938 -28.53 -7.57 -15.33
C ASN A 938 -30.06 -7.72 -15.32
N GLY A 939 -30.75 -6.96 -16.17
CA GLY A 939 -32.21 -6.90 -16.29
C GLY A 939 -32.82 -8.05 -17.09
N ASP A 940 -33.77 -7.73 -17.96
CA ASP A 940 -34.64 -8.68 -18.68
C ASP A 940 -34.17 -9.01 -20.12
N SER A 941 -33.05 -8.44 -20.56
CA SER A 941 -32.58 -8.59 -21.94
C SER A 941 -32.06 -10.01 -22.24
N GLN A 942 -32.60 -10.62 -23.31
CA GLN A 942 -32.11 -11.89 -23.86
C GLN A 942 -30.86 -11.74 -24.75
N ARG A 943 -30.48 -10.50 -25.06
CA ARG A 943 -29.38 -10.21 -25.98
C ARG A 943 -28.03 -10.34 -25.27
N LEU A 944 -27.25 -11.33 -25.71
CA LEU A 944 -25.85 -11.50 -25.34
C LEU A 944 -24.96 -10.56 -26.17
N ILE A 945 -24.02 -9.88 -25.51
CA ILE A 945 -23.05 -9.02 -26.19
C ILE A 945 -21.70 -9.72 -26.30
N LYS A 946 -20.95 -9.44 -27.36
CA LYS A 946 -19.54 -9.81 -27.51
C LYS A 946 -18.73 -8.54 -27.47
N ARG A 947 -17.94 -8.36 -26.42
CA ARG A 947 -17.28 -7.11 -26.08
C ARG A 947 -15.78 -7.26 -26.06
N PHE A 948 -15.11 -6.20 -26.51
CA PHE A 948 -13.68 -5.98 -26.29
C PHE A 948 -13.52 -4.65 -25.58
N GLY A 949 -12.58 -4.56 -24.66
CA GLY A 949 -12.14 -3.27 -24.18
C GLY A 949 -10.76 -3.31 -23.57
N GLY A 950 -10.17 -2.13 -23.46
CA GLY A 950 -8.93 -1.96 -22.75
C GLY A 950 -8.61 -0.50 -22.45
N ASP A 951 -7.79 -0.31 -21.43
CA ASP A 951 -7.19 0.97 -21.07
C ASP A 951 -5.67 0.85 -21.15
N VAL A 952 -5.02 1.91 -21.65
CA VAL A 952 -3.57 2.05 -21.66
C VAL A 952 -3.22 3.38 -21.01
N ARG A 953 -2.41 3.31 -19.96
CA ARG A 953 -1.87 4.45 -19.23
C ARG A 953 -0.37 4.51 -19.46
N MET A 954 0.13 5.63 -19.92
CA MET A 954 1.55 5.85 -20.16
C MET A 954 2.00 7.11 -19.43
N ILE A 955 3.17 7.04 -18.80
CA ILE A 955 3.81 8.18 -18.16
C ILE A 955 5.16 8.37 -18.84
N TYR A 956 5.43 9.60 -19.29
CA TYR A 956 6.72 10.01 -19.80
C TYR A 956 7.12 11.35 -19.18
N LYS A 957 8.11 11.35 -18.29
CA LYS A 957 8.51 12.51 -17.48
C LYS A 957 7.30 13.11 -16.76
N ASN A 958 6.91 14.32 -17.12
CA ASN A 958 5.77 15.05 -16.58
C ASN A 958 4.48 14.91 -17.41
N PHE A 959 4.50 14.13 -18.49
CA PHE A 959 3.33 13.85 -19.32
C PHE A 959 2.67 12.54 -18.94
N LYS A 960 1.34 12.53 -18.93
CA LYS A 960 0.51 11.32 -18.80
C LYS A 960 -0.40 11.23 -20.01
N LEU A 961 -0.45 10.05 -20.61
CA LEU A 961 -1.41 9.69 -21.65
C LEU A 961 -2.31 8.59 -21.11
N ARG A 962 -3.62 8.74 -21.29
CA ARG A 962 -4.59 7.68 -21.07
C ARG A 962 -5.38 7.45 -22.34
N TYR A 963 -5.50 6.21 -22.73
CA TYR A 963 -6.30 5.78 -23.86
C TYR A 963 -7.25 4.69 -23.41
N GLU A 964 -8.52 4.84 -23.71
CA GLU A 964 -9.54 3.80 -23.49
C GLU A 964 -10.23 3.47 -24.81
N GLN A 965 -10.45 2.18 -25.02
CA GLN A 965 -11.23 1.67 -26.14
C GLN A 965 -12.22 0.63 -25.63
N LYS A 966 -13.48 0.75 -26.05
CA LYS A 966 -14.51 -0.29 -25.87
C LYS A 966 -15.25 -0.52 -27.17
N ILE A 967 -15.51 -1.78 -27.50
CA ILE A 967 -16.17 -2.20 -28.74
C ILE A 967 -17.34 -3.09 -28.37
N ASN A 968 -18.54 -2.73 -28.85
CA ASN A 968 -19.81 -3.40 -28.57
C ASN A 968 -19.99 -3.68 -27.06
N ASP A 969 -19.79 -2.65 -26.26
CA ASP A 969 -19.80 -2.73 -24.80
C ASP A 969 -20.77 -1.71 -24.20
N TRP A 970 -21.12 -1.94 -22.93
CA TRP A 970 -21.95 -1.05 -22.16
C TRP A 970 -21.30 0.33 -21.96
N GLY A 971 -22.14 1.33 -21.77
CA GLY A 971 -21.71 2.67 -21.38
C GLY A 971 -21.06 2.73 -19.99
N PRO A 972 -20.67 3.93 -19.52
CA PRO A 972 -19.90 4.10 -18.29
C PRO A 972 -20.70 3.92 -16.99
N PHE A 973 -22.04 3.88 -17.06
CA PHE A 973 -22.92 3.81 -15.88
C PHE A 973 -23.64 2.47 -15.77
N ASP A 974 -23.97 2.03 -14.55
CA ASP A 974 -24.53 0.70 -14.25
C ASP A 974 -25.85 0.44 -14.98
N TYR A 975 -26.69 1.47 -15.12
CA TYR A 975 -27.96 1.37 -15.85
C TYR A 975 -27.76 0.94 -17.31
N HIS A 976 -26.61 1.24 -17.93
CA HIS A 976 -26.32 0.74 -19.27
C HIS A 976 -26.27 -0.78 -19.30
N ARG A 977 -25.74 -1.42 -18.26
CA ARG A 977 -25.74 -2.87 -18.15
C ARG A 977 -27.10 -3.42 -17.74
N ASP A 978 -27.87 -2.69 -16.93
CA ASP A 978 -29.20 -3.13 -16.50
C ASP A 978 -30.18 -3.19 -17.67
N PHE A 979 -30.22 -2.14 -18.48
CA PHE A 979 -31.09 -2.02 -19.66
C PHE A 979 -30.45 -2.55 -20.96
N ASN A 980 -29.24 -3.12 -20.87
CA ASN A 980 -28.46 -3.60 -22.01
C ASN A 980 -28.24 -2.54 -23.10
N LEU A 981 -27.91 -1.32 -22.71
CA LEU A 981 -27.56 -0.21 -23.59
C LEU A 981 -26.07 -0.26 -23.94
N THR A 982 -25.76 -0.34 -25.23
CA THR A 982 -24.40 -0.57 -25.73
C THR A 982 -24.03 0.43 -26.79
N PHE A 983 -22.72 0.67 -26.93
CA PHE A 983 -22.17 1.47 -28.02
C PHE A 983 -21.29 0.59 -28.92
N PRO A 984 -21.41 0.65 -30.26
CA PRO A 984 -20.55 -0.13 -31.15
C PRO A 984 -19.05 0.16 -30.97
N VAL A 985 -18.68 1.43 -30.79
CA VAL A 985 -17.31 1.89 -30.53
C VAL A 985 -17.35 3.04 -29.55
N GLN A 986 -16.50 2.98 -28.52
CA GLN A 986 -16.22 4.07 -27.58
C GLN A 986 -14.71 4.28 -27.52
N LEU A 987 -14.27 5.53 -27.64
CA LEU A 987 -12.88 5.94 -27.59
C LEU A 987 -12.74 7.09 -26.60
N MET A 988 -11.70 7.06 -25.78
CA MET A 988 -11.26 8.20 -24.99
C MET A 988 -9.74 8.33 -25.10
N LEU A 989 -9.27 9.55 -25.36
CA LEU A 989 -7.86 9.90 -25.33
C LEU A 989 -7.68 11.13 -24.44
N ASP A 990 -6.89 11.00 -23.40
CA ASP A 990 -6.53 12.05 -22.46
C ASP A 990 -5.02 12.25 -22.48
N ILE A 991 -4.59 13.49 -22.71
CA ILE A 991 -3.18 13.88 -22.65
C ILE A 991 -3.09 15.02 -21.65
N SER A 992 -2.25 14.84 -20.63
CA SER A 992 -2.03 15.85 -19.60
C SER A 992 -0.56 16.01 -19.25
N THR A 993 -0.23 17.16 -18.67
CA THR A 993 1.06 17.42 -18.06
C THR A 993 0.87 17.94 -16.63
N THR A 994 1.76 17.53 -15.73
CA THR A 994 1.75 17.90 -14.31
C THR A 994 2.93 18.83 -13.98
N LEU A 995 2.83 19.60 -12.88
CA LEU A 995 3.98 20.35 -12.33
C LEU A 995 5.02 19.45 -11.66
N GLY A 996 4.59 18.27 -11.17
CA GLY A 996 5.47 17.24 -10.59
C GLY A 996 5.52 15.94 -11.40
N LYS A 997 6.04 14.86 -10.83
CA LYS A 997 5.97 13.53 -11.45
C LYS A 997 4.51 13.04 -11.47
N PRO A 998 3.95 12.59 -12.60
CA PRO A 998 2.61 12.04 -12.66
C PRO A 998 2.54 10.76 -11.84
N ASP A 999 1.47 10.58 -11.08
CA ASP A 999 1.21 9.32 -10.37
C ASP A 999 0.48 8.33 -11.28
N TRP A 1000 0.65 7.04 -11.02
CA TRP A 1000 -0.12 5.97 -11.63
C TRP A 1000 -1.57 5.95 -11.13
N PHE A 1001 -1.77 6.25 -9.84
CA PHE A 1001 -3.07 6.40 -9.23
C PHE A 1001 -3.80 7.67 -9.68
N ILE A 1002 -5.11 7.71 -9.44
CA ILE A 1002 -5.96 8.87 -9.73
C ILE A 1002 -5.97 9.77 -8.49
N LEU A 1003 -4.78 10.25 -8.09
CA LEU A 1003 -4.65 11.19 -6.99
C LEU A 1003 -4.73 12.64 -7.47
N PRO A 1004 -5.24 13.57 -6.64
CA PRO A 1004 -5.22 14.99 -6.94
C PRO A 1004 -3.81 15.49 -7.28
N SER A 1005 -3.68 16.22 -8.37
CA SER A 1005 -2.39 16.77 -8.82
C SER A 1005 -2.62 18.06 -9.59
N THR A 1006 -1.66 18.98 -9.50
CA THR A 1006 -1.66 20.19 -10.33
C THR A 1006 -1.29 19.82 -11.77
N GLN A 1007 -2.26 19.93 -12.68
CA GLN A 1007 -2.15 19.47 -14.06
C GLN A 1007 -3.01 20.28 -15.02
N VAL A 1008 -2.60 20.29 -16.28
CA VAL A 1008 -3.39 20.79 -17.40
C VAL A 1008 -3.48 19.68 -18.44
N GLY A 1009 -4.64 19.51 -19.05
CA GLY A 1009 -4.85 18.47 -20.04
C GLY A 1009 -6.00 18.72 -20.99
N ILE A 1010 -6.05 17.87 -22.00
CA ILE A 1010 -7.13 17.77 -22.98
C ILE A 1010 -7.55 16.31 -23.07
N ARG A 1011 -8.87 16.09 -23.06
CA ARG A 1011 -9.50 14.79 -23.24
C ARG A 1011 -10.49 14.87 -24.39
N GLY A 1012 -10.37 13.94 -25.32
CA GLY A 1012 -11.38 13.69 -26.35
C GLY A 1012 -12.12 12.39 -26.06
N THR A 1013 -13.44 12.43 -26.04
CA THR A 1013 -14.30 11.24 -25.99
C THR A 1013 -15.13 11.18 -27.27
N TRP A 1014 -15.23 10.00 -27.87
CA TRP A 1014 -16.04 9.77 -29.07
C TRP A 1014 -16.76 8.43 -28.98
N ARG A 1015 -18.02 8.40 -29.39
CA ARG A 1015 -18.81 7.16 -29.50
C ARG A 1015 -19.57 7.11 -30.81
N SER A 1016 -19.60 5.94 -31.44
CA SER A 1016 -20.61 5.65 -32.48
C SER A 1016 -21.90 5.18 -31.81
N LEU A 1017 -23.04 5.47 -32.42
CA LEU A 1017 -24.37 5.12 -31.91
C LEU A 1017 -25.14 4.26 -32.91
N ASP A 1018 -25.93 3.31 -32.40
CA ASP A 1018 -26.84 2.43 -33.15
C ASP A 1018 -28.17 2.26 -32.40
N GLU A 1019 -29.05 1.36 -32.86
CA GLU A 1019 -30.35 1.10 -32.25
C GLU A 1019 -30.31 0.65 -30.77
N PHE A 1020 -29.14 0.27 -30.25
CA PHE A 1020 -28.94 -0.13 -28.86
C PHE A 1020 -28.27 0.95 -28.01
N SER A 1021 -27.88 2.05 -28.64
CA SER A 1021 -27.19 3.14 -27.99
C SER A 1021 -28.20 4.12 -27.38
N PRO A 1022 -27.94 4.63 -26.16
CA PRO A 1022 -28.74 5.72 -25.62
C PRO A 1022 -28.59 6.95 -26.53
N ARG A 1023 -29.62 7.79 -26.55
CA ARG A 1023 -29.67 9.03 -27.35
C ARG A 1023 -29.64 8.86 -28.87
N TYR A 1024 -29.62 7.65 -29.43
CA TYR A 1024 -29.71 7.49 -30.90
C TYR A 1024 -31.10 7.86 -31.41
N LEU A 1025 -31.18 8.86 -32.29
CA LEU A 1025 -32.43 9.41 -32.83
C LEU A 1025 -32.39 9.52 -34.37
N PRO A 1026 -32.39 8.39 -35.09
CA PRO A 1026 -32.34 8.41 -36.56
C PRO A 1026 -33.64 8.90 -37.22
N ASN A 1027 -34.75 8.86 -36.48
CA ASN A 1027 -36.08 9.19 -36.99
C ASN A 1027 -36.47 10.67 -36.81
N ALA A 1028 -35.58 11.52 -36.29
CA ALA A 1028 -35.82 12.96 -36.22
C ALA A 1028 -35.90 13.53 -37.64
N GLY A 1029 -37.11 13.91 -38.07
CA GLY A 1029 -37.31 14.59 -39.34
C GLY A 1029 -36.72 16.00 -39.33
N ALA A 1030 -36.38 16.53 -40.50
CA ALA A 1030 -36.15 17.98 -40.65
C ALA A 1030 -37.39 18.75 -40.17
N GLU A 1031 -37.22 20.00 -39.72
CA GLU A 1031 -38.23 20.86 -39.06
C GLU A 1031 -39.57 21.06 -39.83
N PHE A 1032 -39.70 20.49 -41.03
CA PHE A 1032 -40.90 20.52 -41.89
C PHE A 1032 -41.18 19.19 -42.63
N SER A 1033 -40.70 18.05 -42.10
CA SER A 1033 -40.97 16.73 -42.69
C SER A 1033 -42.43 16.32 -42.49
N ASN A 1034 -43.17 16.17 -43.59
CA ASN A 1034 -44.59 15.78 -43.58
C ASN A 1034 -44.84 14.27 -43.60
N GLU A 1035 -43.79 13.46 -43.61
CA GLU A 1035 -43.89 11.99 -43.56
C GLU A 1035 -43.27 11.44 -42.26
N PRO A 1036 -43.99 10.59 -41.50
CA PRO A 1036 -43.45 9.97 -40.30
C PRO A 1036 -42.43 8.89 -40.68
N THR A 1037 -41.23 8.98 -40.11
CA THR A 1037 -40.22 7.91 -40.21
C THR A 1037 -40.52 6.86 -39.13
N ILE A 1038 -40.97 5.66 -39.56
CA ILE A 1038 -41.58 4.65 -38.67
C ILE A 1038 -40.56 3.60 -38.17
N SER A 1039 -39.32 3.60 -38.68
CA SER A 1039 -38.30 2.61 -38.29
C SER A 1039 -36.87 3.14 -38.40
N PRO A 1040 -36.00 2.85 -37.41
CA PRO A 1040 -34.56 3.13 -37.51
C PRO A 1040 -33.83 2.20 -38.50
N VAL A 1041 -34.49 1.13 -38.99
CA VAL A 1041 -33.90 0.16 -39.91
C VAL A 1041 -33.55 0.82 -41.24
N GLY A 1042 -32.27 0.84 -41.59
CA GLY A 1042 -31.74 1.43 -42.84
C GLY A 1042 -31.03 2.79 -42.67
N PHE A 1043 -31.05 3.39 -41.48
CA PHE A 1043 -30.24 4.57 -41.15
C PHE A 1043 -28.79 4.17 -40.83
N GLY A 1044 -27.85 5.08 -41.08
CA GLY A 1044 -26.45 4.89 -40.70
C GLY A 1044 -26.23 5.04 -39.18
N ASN A 1045 -25.05 4.63 -38.71
CA ASN A 1045 -24.66 4.84 -37.32
C ASN A 1045 -24.61 6.35 -37.00
N GLY A 1046 -25.14 6.72 -35.84
CA GLY A 1046 -24.96 8.06 -35.27
C GLY A 1046 -23.59 8.22 -34.61
N SER A 1047 -23.34 9.40 -34.07
CA SER A 1047 -22.12 9.65 -33.30
C SER A 1047 -22.32 10.73 -32.24
N GLU A 1048 -21.64 10.63 -31.11
CA GLU A 1048 -21.46 11.72 -30.16
C GLU A 1048 -19.97 11.92 -29.85
N TRP A 1049 -19.58 13.15 -29.56
CA TRP A 1049 -18.22 13.50 -29.18
C TRP A 1049 -18.18 14.63 -28.17
N GLU A 1050 -17.12 14.63 -27.38
CA GLU A 1050 -16.81 15.63 -26.36
C GLU A 1050 -15.31 15.92 -26.38
N ILE A 1051 -14.96 17.20 -26.39
CA ILE A 1051 -13.61 17.68 -26.12
C ILE A 1051 -13.65 18.44 -24.81
N MET A 1052 -12.99 17.89 -23.80
CA MET A 1052 -12.81 18.49 -22.49
C MET A 1052 -11.39 19.07 -22.40
N THR A 1053 -11.26 20.36 -22.09
CA THR A 1053 -9.97 20.91 -21.64
C THR A 1053 -10.08 21.19 -20.15
N TYR A 1054 -9.02 20.93 -19.39
CA TYR A 1054 -9.08 21.10 -17.95
C TYR A 1054 -7.78 21.64 -17.36
N VAL A 1055 -7.93 22.40 -16.29
CA VAL A 1055 -6.85 22.84 -15.40
C VAL A 1055 -7.26 22.43 -13.99
N HIS A 1056 -6.47 21.53 -13.41
CA HIS A 1056 -6.59 21.15 -12.02
C HIS A 1056 -5.44 21.77 -11.24
N ILE A 1057 -5.76 22.40 -10.12
CA ILE A 1057 -4.80 22.89 -9.13
C ILE A 1057 -4.95 22.00 -7.91
N ASN A 1058 -3.83 21.54 -7.35
CA ASN A 1058 -3.75 20.86 -6.06
C ASN A 1058 -2.56 21.43 -5.28
N ILE A 1059 -2.83 22.03 -4.13
CA ILE A 1059 -1.84 22.58 -3.20
C ILE A 1059 -2.16 22.02 -1.81
N GLY A 1060 -1.29 21.20 -1.24
CA GLY A 1060 -1.55 20.48 0.01
C GLY A 1060 -1.19 19.01 -0.09
N LYS A 1061 -1.64 18.21 0.88
CA LYS A 1061 -1.53 16.74 0.85
C LYS A 1061 -2.31 16.14 -0.32
#